data_AF-A0A179HLU4-F1
#
_entry.id   AF-A0A179HLU4-F1
#
_cell.length_a   1.000
_cell.length_b   1.000
_cell.length_c   1.000
_cell.angle_alpha   90.00
_cell.angle_beta   90.00
_cell.angle_gamma   90.00
#
_symmetry.space_group_name_H-M   'P 1'
#
loop_
_entity.id
_entity.type
_entity.pdbx_description
1 polymer ?
#
loop_
_entity_poly.entity_id
_entity_poly.type
_entity_poly.pdbx_seq_one_letter_code
_entity_poly.pdbx_strand_id
1 'polypeptide(L)'
;MMAPSIVRDLELPAHPIPESLQTPSAAAPVPALFSLAGKTVAITGGGRGLGLTMALAVVEAGGSVACLDVLPSPGPDWARLEKTASTNKASASYRICDVTDDAALGASIDEIAAEAGARGEPLWGCIACAGIQQQTPALQYPAADFDRMMRVNVTGVFNTCRHTARILQEARRPGSIVMIASISGNIANRGLTCTAYNSSKAAVQQMCRSLAQEWGEYGIRVNTISPGYIRTAMTDQLLAENPKVKDKWMAVDDAAIIRFHDISQNVMDKLQLSQGGLHRLAKVGLHDSIVGCIVGSALGDAVGLYTEFLSGELSAAAYPDRKFVLSPASQATPFRRDTHRGPHRPGEWTDDTDHAMLLLLSCLHTDLKTLDPKDLAARLHTWVQFGFLPLDTLPLGLGRTVGAIVRTKTYLDDPEATARRHWVNAKYNAAPNGSLMRTHPLGLVCLDKSVEETFEVAAAFSAVTHVDPRCVVACAIGTALVRGLVLQEVRSEADIDSMVETAINWYARHRARALQDDPERRDEPDLDATELRRHAKVEHLKDLELDDSYKIGYVYKTFGSGLHLLRLAMRSTSTGTLTSRAAAFKPLITDLIMLGGDADTNACFAGALLGAYLGYVNLPVNWREGLRHGAWLMGKAEGLCRMLGVADGEYVGSADKETARDGGRGGMPSEADMERKVMVLQAWMAEQEQEAKRRASKAEDKKWFKWKN
;
A
#
# COMPACT_ATOMS: atom_id res chain seq x y z
N MET A 1 7.17 31.72 38.08
CA MET A 1 7.57 30.41 37.52
C MET A 1 6.68 29.36 38.16
N MET A 2 5.76 28.75 37.41
CA MET A 2 4.99 27.62 37.91
C MET A 2 5.75 26.33 37.57
N ALA A 3 5.94 25.46 38.56
CA ALA A 3 6.54 24.15 38.36
C ALA A 3 5.63 23.27 37.47
N PRO A 4 6.20 22.38 36.64
CA PRO A 4 5.40 21.52 35.80
C PRO A 4 4.60 20.52 36.65
N SER A 5 3.30 20.47 36.42
CA SER A 5 2.41 19.44 36.94
C SER A 5 2.74 18.12 36.26
N ILE A 6 3.32 17.18 37.01
CA ILE A 6 3.51 15.79 36.58
C ILE A 6 2.19 15.07 36.82
N VAL A 7 1.50 14.68 35.74
CA VAL A 7 0.38 13.74 35.82
C VAL A 7 0.97 12.34 35.89
N ARG A 8 0.74 11.64 37.00
CA ARG A 8 1.16 10.25 37.18
C ARG A 8 0.19 9.34 36.42
N ASP A 9 0.73 8.61 35.46
CA ASP A 9 0.09 7.73 34.48
C ASP A 9 -0.21 6.32 35.00
N LEU A 10 0.03 6.07 36.30
CA LEU A 10 -0.14 4.77 36.95
C LEU A 10 -1.33 4.70 37.91
N GLU A 11 -2.07 5.79 38.13
CA GLU A 11 -3.22 5.80 39.06
C GLU A 11 -4.46 6.43 38.41
N LEU A 12 -5.59 5.71 38.46
CA LEU A 12 -6.90 6.28 38.14
C LEU A 12 -7.24 7.35 39.19
N PRO A 13 -7.76 8.53 38.80
CA PRO A 13 -8.07 9.60 39.74
C PRO A 13 -9.10 9.13 40.78
N ALA A 14 -8.78 9.32 42.06
CA ALA A 14 -9.59 8.89 43.20
C ALA A 14 -10.98 9.56 43.27
N HIS A 15 -11.21 10.59 42.45
CA HIS A 15 -12.50 11.25 42.31
C HIS A 15 -12.86 11.39 40.83
N PRO A 16 -14.14 11.18 40.46
CA PRO A 16 -14.59 11.39 39.09
C PRO A 16 -14.33 12.84 38.72
N ILE A 17 -13.42 13.03 37.76
CA ILE A 17 -13.18 14.33 37.14
C ILE A 17 -14.48 14.69 36.42
N PRO A 18 -15.08 15.88 36.65
CA PRO A 18 -16.26 16.30 35.91
C PRO A 18 -15.89 16.34 34.42
N GLU A 19 -16.36 15.35 33.68
CA GLU A 19 -16.16 15.25 32.25
C GLU A 19 -16.68 16.54 31.61
N SER A 20 -15.78 17.30 31.00
CA SER A 20 -16.13 18.51 30.25
C SER A 20 -17.16 18.13 29.19
N LEU A 21 -18.41 18.58 29.38
CA LEU A 21 -19.54 18.53 28.44
C LEU A 21 -19.39 17.43 27.38
N GLN A 22 -19.57 16.17 27.79
CA GLN A 22 -19.65 15.05 26.86
C GLN A 22 -20.61 15.42 25.72
N THR A 23 -20.14 15.31 24.48
CA THR A 23 -21.05 15.12 23.35
C THR A 23 -21.72 13.77 23.63
N PRO A 24 -23.03 13.72 23.89
CA PRO A 24 -23.67 12.48 24.30
C PRO A 24 -23.39 11.40 23.25
N SER A 25 -22.74 10.32 23.68
CA SER A 25 -22.58 9.12 22.87
C SER A 25 -23.99 8.68 22.43
N ALA A 26 -24.28 8.80 21.14
CA ALA A 26 -25.60 8.47 20.63
C ALA A 26 -25.90 7.00 20.97
N ALA A 27 -26.94 6.74 21.76
CA ALA A 27 -27.40 5.41 22.16
C ALA A 27 -27.93 4.55 20.98
N ALA A 28 -27.73 5.00 19.73
CA ALA A 28 -28.18 4.33 18.53
C ALA A 28 -27.20 3.22 18.12
N PRO A 29 -27.68 2.00 17.82
CA PRO A 29 -26.83 0.95 17.27
C PRO A 29 -26.25 1.40 15.92
N VAL A 30 -25.00 1.05 15.63
CA VAL A 30 -24.28 1.52 14.42
C VAL A 30 -25.03 1.33 13.09
N PRO A 31 -25.79 0.24 12.84
CA PRO A 31 -26.61 0.15 11.63
C PRO A 31 -27.63 1.27 11.50
N ALA A 32 -28.17 1.76 12.61
CA ALA A 32 -29.08 2.90 12.64
C ALA A 32 -28.39 4.23 12.30
N LEU A 33 -27.06 4.34 12.48
CA LEU A 33 -26.29 5.52 12.06
C LEU A 33 -26.18 5.64 10.54
N PHE A 34 -26.20 4.51 9.82
CA PHE A 34 -26.08 4.45 8.36
C PHE A 34 -27.41 4.20 7.64
N SER A 35 -28.48 3.96 8.39
CA SER A 35 -29.80 3.72 7.84
C SER A 35 -30.40 4.99 7.20
N LEU A 36 -30.91 4.80 5.98
CA LEU A 36 -31.73 5.79 5.29
C LEU A 36 -33.22 5.45 5.34
N ALA A 37 -33.62 4.47 6.16
CA ALA A 37 -35.02 4.12 6.37
C ALA A 37 -35.85 5.35 6.77
N GLY A 38 -37.02 5.50 6.15
CA GLY A 38 -37.92 6.62 6.38
C GLY A 38 -37.43 7.95 5.81
N LYS A 39 -36.47 7.95 4.88
CA LYS A 39 -35.93 9.17 4.25
C LYS A 39 -35.98 9.04 2.73
N THR A 40 -36.28 10.16 2.06
CA THR A 40 -36.18 10.27 0.60
C THR A 40 -34.95 11.09 0.19
N VAL A 41 -34.25 10.68 -0.87
CA VAL A 41 -33.10 11.38 -1.46
C VAL A 41 -33.38 11.71 -2.93
N ALA A 42 -33.22 12.99 -3.32
CA ALA A 42 -33.30 13.41 -4.72
C ALA A 42 -31.94 13.22 -5.42
N ILE A 43 -31.91 12.64 -6.62
CA ILE A 43 -30.67 12.32 -7.33
C ILE A 43 -30.76 12.85 -8.77
N THR A 44 -29.95 13.86 -9.11
CA THR A 44 -29.85 14.33 -10.51
C THR A 44 -28.87 13.48 -11.30
N GLY A 45 -29.13 13.26 -12.59
CA GLY A 45 -28.38 12.26 -13.38
C GLY A 45 -28.68 10.81 -12.98
N GLY A 46 -29.80 10.58 -12.29
CA GLY A 46 -30.17 9.29 -11.73
C GLY A 46 -30.70 8.27 -12.74
N GLY A 47 -30.84 8.65 -14.03
CA GLY A 47 -31.37 7.77 -15.06
C GLY A 47 -30.39 6.71 -15.54
N ARG A 48 -29.08 6.89 -15.31
CA ARG A 48 -28.04 5.95 -15.77
C ARG A 48 -26.73 6.10 -15.00
N GLY A 49 -25.81 5.17 -15.26
CA GLY A 49 -24.40 5.28 -14.84
C GLY A 49 -24.23 5.49 -13.33
N LEU A 50 -23.43 6.49 -12.96
CA LEU A 50 -23.08 6.75 -11.56
C LEU A 50 -24.28 7.15 -10.71
N GLY A 51 -25.19 7.98 -11.22
CA GLY A 51 -26.39 8.40 -10.50
C GLY A 51 -27.32 7.23 -10.19
N LEU A 52 -27.56 6.35 -11.17
CA LEU A 52 -28.36 5.13 -10.97
C LEU A 52 -27.70 4.15 -9.98
N THR A 53 -26.37 4.07 -10.00
CA THR A 53 -25.62 3.26 -9.03
C THR A 53 -25.75 3.81 -7.61
N MET A 54 -25.74 5.13 -7.45
CA MET A 54 -25.97 5.78 -6.15
C MET A 54 -27.42 5.63 -5.69
N ALA A 55 -28.38 5.64 -6.61
CA ALA A 55 -29.78 5.36 -6.30
C ALA A 55 -29.96 3.95 -5.72
N LEU A 56 -29.30 2.94 -6.33
CA LEU A 56 -29.27 1.58 -5.80
C LEU A 56 -28.71 1.53 -4.37
N ALA A 57 -27.60 2.22 -4.10
CA ALA A 57 -26.99 2.24 -2.77
C ALA A 57 -27.90 2.90 -1.71
N VAL A 58 -28.60 3.97 -2.05
CA VAL A 58 -29.57 4.62 -1.14
C VAL A 58 -30.71 3.65 -0.79
N VAL A 59 -31.22 2.94 -1.81
CA VAL A 59 -32.29 1.96 -1.63
C VAL A 59 -31.84 0.75 -0.83
N GLU A 60 -30.63 0.24 -1.05
CA GLU A 60 -30.03 -0.83 -0.24
C GLU A 60 -29.83 -0.42 1.23
N ALA A 61 -29.68 0.88 1.50
CA ALA A 61 -29.67 1.44 2.86
C ALA A 61 -31.07 1.71 3.44
N GLY A 62 -32.14 1.30 2.74
CA GLY A 62 -33.54 1.44 3.14
C GLY A 62 -34.18 2.78 2.79
N GLY A 63 -33.49 3.66 2.08
CA GLY A 63 -34.00 4.98 1.68
C GLY A 63 -34.76 4.97 0.37
N SER A 64 -35.72 5.88 0.25
CA SER A 64 -36.44 6.14 -1.01
C SER A 64 -35.66 7.10 -1.90
N VAL A 65 -35.80 6.96 -3.22
CA VAL A 65 -35.10 7.78 -4.21
C VAL A 65 -36.05 8.42 -5.21
N ALA A 66 -35.77 9.68 -5.55
CA ALA A 66 -36.36 10.37 -6.68
C ALA A 66 -35.26 10.78 -7.66
N CYS A 67 -35.20 10.08 -8.79
CA CYS A 67 -34.19 10.30 -9.82
C CYS A 67 -34.69 11.33 -10.83
N LEU A 68 -33.88 12.35 -11.08
CA LEU A 68 -34.11 13.37 -12.09
C LEU A 68 -33.05 13.21 -13.18
N ASP A 69 -33.44 13.25 -14.45
CA ASP A 69 -32.50 13.19 -15.57
C ASP A 69 -33.11 13.87 -16.80
N VAL A 70 -32.29 14.27 -17.77
CA VAL A 70 -32.76 14.87 -19.03
C VAL A 70 -33.30 13.82 -20.00
N LEU A 71 -32.99 12.54 -19.76
CA LEU A 71 -33.45 11.45 -20.60
C LEU A 71 -34.99 11.30 -20.53
N PRO A 72 -35.65 10.92 -21.63
CA PRO A 72 -37.10 10.71 -21.64
C PRO A 72 -37.52 9.46 -20.85
N SER A 73 -36.58 8.52 -20.65
CA SER A 73 -36.77 7.30 -19.87
C SER A 73 -35.43 6.89 -19.23
N PRO A 74 -35.45 6.20 -18.08
CA PRO A 74 -34.22 5.72 -17.46
C PRO A 74 -33.59 4.58 -18.26
N GLY A 75 -32.32 4.29 -17.98
CA GLY A 75 -31.55 3.24 -18.64
C GLY A 75 -32.00 1.81 -18.26
N PRO A 76 -31.42 0.78 -18.90
CA PRO A 76 -31.87 -0.61 -18.77
C PRO A 76 -31.78 -1.17 -17.34
N ASP A 77 -30.88 -0.65 -16.51
CA ASP A 77 -30.70 -1.08 -15.12
C ASP A 77 -31.78 -0.52 -14.17
N TRP A 78 -32.72 0.29 -14.66
CA TRP A 78 -33.81 0.84 -13.83
C TRP A 78 -34.70 -0.24 -13.20
N ALA A 79 -35.00 -1.30 -13.95
CA ALA A 79 -35.81 -2.41 -13.45
C ALA A 79 -35.17 -3.09 -12.22
N ARG A 80 -33.82 -3.08 -12.15
CA ARG A 80 -33.09 -3.55 -10.97
C ARG A 80 -33.33 -2.63 -9.77
N LEU A 81 -33.28 -1.31 -9.96
CA LEU A 81 -33.57 -0.34 -8.90
C LEU A 81 -34.97 -0.53 -8.33
N GLU A 82 -35.99 -0.67 -9.19
CA GLU A 82 -37.38 -0.88 -8.76
C GLU A 82 -37.55 -2.17 -7.95
N LYS A 83 -36.93 -3.26 -8.41
CA LYS A 83 -36.93 -4.54 -7.69
C LYS A 83 -36.25 -4.42 -6.32
N THR A 84 -35.10 -3.75 -6.25
CA THR A 84 -34.38 -3.53 -4.99
C THR A 84 -35.18 -2.63 -4.05
N ALA A 85 -35.88 -1.62 -4.57
CA ALA A 85 -36.74 -0.72 -3.79
C ALA A 85 -37.90 -1.48 -3.15
N SER A 86 -38.59 -2.29 -3.94
CA SER A 86 -39.65 -3.16 -3.44
C SER A 86 -39.15 -4.11 -2.34
N THR A 87 -37.97 -4.72 -2.53
CA THR A 87 -37.36 -5.64 -1.56
C THR A 87 -37.01 -4.96 -0.23
N ASN A 88 -36.56 -3.70 -0.27
CA ASN A 88 -36.14 -2.95 0.90
C ASN A 88 -37.23 -2.07 1.50
N LYS A 89 -38.50 -2.23 1.06
CA LYS A 89 -39.64 -1.40 1.49
C LYS A 89 -39.40 0.11 1.29
N ALA A 90 -38.72 0.44 0.20
CA ALA A 90 -38.46 1.81 -0.24
C ALA A 90 -39.15 2.07 -1.58
N SER A 91 -39.13 3.33 -2.04
CA SER A 91 -39.68 3.76 -3.32
C SER A 91 -38.59 4.28 -4.26
N ALA A 92 -38.79 4.08 -5.56
CA ALA A 92 -37.99 4.68 -6.61
C ALA A 92 -38.91 5.38 -7.61
N SER A 93 -38.62 6.62 -7.95
CA SER A 93 -39.37 7.40 -8.94
C SER A 93 -38.41 8.07 -9.92
N TYR A 94 -38.89 8.31 -11.14
CA TYR A 94 -38.12 8.94 -12.21
C TYR A 94 -38.86 10.13 -12.79
N ARG A 95 -38.15 11.24 -13.01
CA ARG A 95 -38.68 12.48 -13.57
C ARG A 95 -37.73 13.04 -14.62
N ILE A 96 -38.31 13.52 -15.71
CA ILE A 96 -37.58 14.23 -16.75
C ILE A 96 -37.34 15.67 -16.25
N CYS A 97 -36.07 16.07 -16.11
CA CYS A 97 -35.70 17.40 -15.65
C CYS A 97 -34.29 17.76 -16.12
N ASP A 98 -34.17 18.94 -16.74
CA ASP A 98 -32.89 19.55 -17.05
C ASP A 98 -32.44 20.42 -15.88
N VAL A 99 -31.29 20.09 -15.29
CA VAL A 99 -30.72 20.83 -14.15
C VAL A 99 -30.32 22.27 -14.48
N THR A 100 -30.29 22.63 -15.77
CA THR A 100 -30.01 23.99 -16.23
C THR A 100 -31.25 24.89 -16.29
N ASP A 101 -32.46 24.29 -16.22
CA ASP A 101 -33.72 25.00 -16.01
C ASP A 101 -34.03 25.08 -14.51
N ASP A 102 -33.63 26.19 -13.89
CA ASP A 102 -33.78 26.39 -12.44
C ASP A 102 -35.24 26.34 -11.97
N ALA A 103 -36.19 26.82 -12.79
CA ALA A 103 -37.60 26.85 -12.43
C ALA A 103 -38.21 25.44 -12.47
N ALA A 104 -37.94 24.68 -13.53
CA ALA A 104 -38.40 23.31 -13.65
C ALA A 104 -37.76 22.39 -12.60
N LEU A 105 -36.47 22.60 -12.30
CA LEU A 105 -35.76 21.88 -11.23
C LEU A 105 -36.35 22.17 -9.85
N GLY A 106 -36.61 23.45 -9.55
CA GLY A 106 -37.25 23.86 -8.31
C GLY A 106 -38.61 23.20 -8.13
N ALA A 107 -39.49 23.31 -9.12
CA ALA A 107 -40.81 22.67 -9.12
C ALA A 107 -40.72 21.14 -8.93
N SER A 108 -39.79 20.48 -9.62
CA SER A 108 -39.59 19.04 -9.50
C SER A 108 -39.16 18.63 -8.09
N ILE A 109 -38.25 19.39 -7.47
CA ILE A 109 -37.77 19.11 -6.10
C ILE A 109 -38.87 19.39 -5.06
N ASP A 110 -39.70 20.42 -5.26
CA ASP A 110 -40.86 20.71 -4.42
C ASP A 110 -41.90 19.59 -4.46
N GLU A 111 -42.23 19.09 -5.65
CA GLU A 111 -43.14 17.96 -5.83
C GLU A 111 -42.59 16.68 -5.18
N ILE A 112 -41.30 16.39 -5.35
CA ILE A 112 -40.63 15.26 -4.68
C ILE A 112 -40.76 15.38 -3.16
N ALA A 113 -40.53 16.57 -2.60
CA ALA A 113 -40.62 16.78 -1.16
C ALA A 113 -42.05 16.61 -0.63
N ALA A 114 -43.05 17.10 -1.37
CA ALA A 114 -44.46 16.94 -1.03
C ALA A 114 -44.87 15.45 -1.06
N GLU A 115 -44.51 14.71 -2.10
CA GLU A 115 -44.80 13.28 -2.22
C GLU A 115 -44.09 12.46 -1.14
N ALA A 116 -42.82 12.76 -0.88
CA ALA A 116 -42.03 12.15 0.19
C ALA A 116 -42.68 12.38 1.56
N GLY A 117 -43.13 13.61 1.82
CA GLY A 117 -43.86 13.96 3.04
C GLY A 117 -45.17 13.19 3.19
N ALA A 118 -45.95 13.06 2.10
CA ALA A 118 -47.21 12.32 2.10
C ALA A 118 -47.03 10.82 2.37
N ARG A 119 -45.87 10.24 2.01
CA ARG A 119 -45.51 8.84 2.34
C ARG A 119 -44.99 8.65 3.77
N GLY A 120 -44.74 9.72 4.51
CA GLY A 120 -44.07 9.66 5.81
C GLY A 120 -42.56 9.42 5.73
N GLU A 121 -41.97 9.59 4.55
CA GLU A 121 -40.54 9.37 4.29
C GLU A 121 -39.90 10.65 3.73
N PRO A 122 -39.81 11.72 4.51
CA PRO A 122 -39.69 13.04 3.94
C PRO A 122 -38.30 13.29 3.32
N LEU A 123 -38.19 14.31 2.46
CA LEU A 123 -36.92 14.65 1.81
C LEU A 123 -35.84 14.94 2.87
N TRP A 124 -34.71 14.24 2.75
CA TRP A 124 -33.58 14.31 3.68
C TRP A 124 -32.31 14.90 3.06
N GLY A 125 -32.27 14.98 1.73
CA GLY A 125 -31.06 15.41 1.05
C GLY A 125 -31.08 15.14 -0.45
N CYS A 126 -29.95 15.43 -1.09
CA CYS A 126 -29.77 15.19 -2.51
C CYS A 126 -28.37 14.71 -2.85
N ILE A 127 -28.28 14.06 -4.02
CA ILE A 127 -27.04 13.74 -4.70
C ILE A 127 -27.04 14.48 -6.04
N ALA A 128 -26.24 15.54 -6.14
CA ALA A 128 -26.08 16.31 -7.37
C ALA A 128 -25.06 15.60 -8.28
N CYS A 129 -25.54 14.63 -9.08
CA CYS A 129 -24.71 13.76 -9.92
C CYS A 129 -24.79 14.10 -11.42
N ALA A 130 -25.77 14.90 -11.86
CA ALA A 130 -25.83 15.35 -13.24
C ALA A 130 -24.52 16.05 -13.66
N GLY A 131 -23.97 15.64 -14.80
CA GLY A 131 -22.75 16.22 -15.33
C GLY A 131 -22.47 15.77 -16.75
N ILE A 132 -21.73 16.60 -17.48
CA ILE A 132 -21.22 16.32 -18.82
C ILE A 132 -19.69 16.41 -18.85
N GLN A 133 -19.08 15.78 -19.85
CA GLN A 133 -17.66 15.85 -20.14
C GLN A 133 -17.47 15.98 -21.65
N GLN A 134 -16.43 16.68 -22.04
CA GLN A 134 -16.03 16.87 -23.43
C GLN A 134 -14.51 17.03 -23.47
N GLN A 135 -13.87 16.28 -24.36
CA GLN A 135 -12.44 16.43 -24.63
C GLN A 135 -12.25 17.36 -25.82
N THR A 136 -11.61 18.50 -25.60
CA THR A 136 -11.29 19.46 -26.67
C THR A 136 -10.02 20.23 -26.29
N PRO A 137 -9.03 20.37 -27.19
CA PRO A 137 -7.86 21.21 -26.95
C PRO A 137 -8.28 22.63 -26.56
N ALA A 138 -7.63 23.22 -25.54
CA ALA A 138 -8.03 24.52 -25.00
C ALA A 138 -8.04 25.64 -26.07
N LEU A 139 -7.11 25.60 -27.03
CA LEU A 139 -7.03 26.57 -28.14
C LEU A 139 -8.21 26.48 -29.13
N GLN A 140 -8.95 25.37 -29.11
CA GLN A 140 -10.04 25.07 -30.03
C GLN A 140 -11.38 24.92 -29.29
N TYR A 141 -11.43 25.23 -28.00
CA TYR A 141 -12.61 25.01 -27.17
C TYR A 141 -13.65 26.10 -27.48
N PRO A 142 -14.81 25.77 -28.05
CA PRO A 142 -15.83 26.77 -28.34
C PRO A 142 -16.37 27.38 -27.05
N ALA A 143 -16.53 28.70 -27.00
CA ALA A 143 -17.02 29.40 -25.81
C ALA A 143 -18.40 28.86 -25.35
N ALA A 144 -19.29 28.59 -26.31
CA ALA A 144 -20.61 28.02 -26.02
C ALA A 144 -20.56 26.65 -25.33
N ASP A 145 -19.60 25.79 -25.71
CA ASP A 145 -19.41 24.48 -25.06
C ASP A 145 -18.82 24.63 -23.66
N PHE A 146 -17.95 25.61 -23.45
CA PHE A 146 -17.41 25.94 -22.13
C PHE A 146 -18.53 26.44 -21.20
N ASP A 147 -19.37 27.34 -21.69
CA ASP A 147 -20.52 27.86 -20.96
C ASP A 147 -21.52 26.75 -20.62
N ARG A 148 -21.78 25.85 -21.58
CA ARG A 148 -22.63 24.67 -21.35
C ARG A 148 -22.04 23.75 -20.29
N MET A 149 -20.73 23.49 -20.32
CA MET A 149 -20.02 22.70 -19.31
C MET A 149 -20.22 23.29 -17.91
N MET A 150 -20.01 24.60 -17.76
CA MET A 150 -20.17 25.29 -16.49
C MET A 150 -21.62 25.34 -16.04
N ARG A 151 -22.56 25.57 -16.96
CA ARG A 151 -24.00 25.62 -16.67
C ARG A 151 -24.51 24.29 -16.13
N VAL A 152 -24.11 23.16 -16.72
CA VAL A 152 -24.51 21.83 -16.21
C VAL A 152 -23.74 21.47 -14.94
N ASN A 153 -22.40 21.48 -14.99
CA ASN A 153 -21.57 20.89 -13.94
C ASN A 153 -21.42 21.78 -12.70
N VAL A 154 -21.70 23.08 -12.79
CA VAL A 154 -21.54 24.03 -11.69
C VAL A 154 -22.89 24.64 -11.33
N THR A 155 -23.55 25.34 -12.26
CA THR A 155 -24.85 25.97 -11.96
C THR A 155 -25.92 24.93 -11.64
N GLY A 156 -26.02 23.84 -12.42
CA GLY A 156 -26.99 22.77 -12.15
C GLY A 156 -26.77 22.09 -10.80
N VAL A 157 -25.50 21.86 -10.41
CA VAL A 157 -25.14 21.34 -9.08
C VAL A 157 -25.57 22.31 -7.98
N PHE A 158 -25.24 23.59 -8.12
CA PHE A 158 -25.62 24.62 -7.17
C PHE A 158 -27.14 24.72 -6.99
N ASN A 159 -27.89 24.77 -8.10
CA ASN A 159 -29.35 24.87 -8.07
C ASN A 159 -29.98 23.66 -7.37
N THR A 160 -29.50 22.44 -7.68
CA THR A 160 -29.95 21.20 -7.02
C THR A 160 -29.75 21.28 -5.50
N CYS A 161 -28.56 21.72 -5.08
CA CYS A 161 -28.22 21.86 -3.66
C CYS A 161 -29.06 22.95 -2.98
N ARG A 162 -29.21 24.11 -3.62
CA ARG A 162 -29.96 25.26 -3.11
C ARG A 162 -31.43 24.94 -2.89
N HIS A 163 -32.11 24.33 -3.87
CA HIS A 163 -33.52 23.95 -3.73
C HIS A 163 -33.73 22.91 -2.63
N THR A 164 -32.83 21.92 -2.54
CA THR A 164 -32.86 20.93 -1.47
C THR A 164 -32.64 21.57 -0.09
N ALA A 165 -31.63 22.44 0.04
CA ALA A 165 -31.31 23.11 1.29
C ALA A 165 -32.44 24.03 1.76
N ARG A 166 -33.09 24.75 0.83
CA ARG A 166 -34.28 25.58 1.12
C ARG A 166 -35.39 24.76 1.79
N ILE A 167 -35.74 23.62 1.21
CA ILE A 167 -36.78 22.74 1.76
C ILE A 167 -36.41 22.21 3.15
N LEU A 168 -35.15 21.79 3.33
CA LEU A 168 -34.66 21.31 4.62
C LEU A 168 -34.70 22.43 5.68
N GLN A 169 -34.27 23.63 5.32
CA GLN A 169 -34.27 24.80 6.20
C GLN A 169 -35.70 25.22 6.59
N GLU A 170 -36.62 25.34 5.63
CA GLU A 170 -38.02 25.68 5.85
C GLU A 170 -38.70 24.64 6.77
N ALA A 171 -38.39 23.36 6.58
CA ALA A 171 -38.87 22.27 7.43
C ALA A 171 -38.12 22.16 8.78
N ARG A 172 -37.11 23.00 9.03
CA ARG A 172 -36.19 22.94 10.18
C ARG A 172 -35.63 21.54 10.42
N ARG A 173 -35.28 20.87 9.33
CA ARG A 173 -34.80 19.49 9.33
C ARG A 173 -33.31 19.46 8.97
N PRO A 174 -32.48 18.70 9.71
CA PRO A 174 -31.12 18.44 9.26
C PRO A 174 -31.13 17.64 7.97
N GLY A 175 -30.02 17.61 7.25
CA GLY A 175 -29.94 16.86 6.01
C GLY A 175 -28.54 16.60 5.52
N SER A 176 -28.45 15.94 4.36
CA SER A 176 -27.19 15.53 3.76
C SER A 176 -27.19 15.79 2.26
N ILE A 177 -26.28 16.63 1.79
CA ILE A 177 -26.09 16.94 0.38
C ILE A 177 -24.74 16.36 -0.07
N VAL A 178 -24.76 15.66 -1.20
CA VAL A 178 -23.55 15.09 -1.82
C VAL A 178 -23.42 15.60 -3.24
N MET A 179 -22.24 16.12 -3.60
CA MET A 179 -21.93 16.61 -4.94
C MET A 179 -20.90 15.72 -5.63
N ILE A 180 -21.04 15.51 -6.94
CA ILE A 180 -20.08 14.71 -7.70
C ILE A 180 -19.02 15.61 -8.36
N ALA A 181 -17.84 15.60 -7.77
CA ALA A 181 -16.62 16.24 -8.27
C ALA A 181 -15.82 15.27 -9.16
N SER A 182 -14.48 15.34 -9.14
CA SER A 182 -13.57 14.41 -9.85
C SER A 182 -12.14 14.60 -9.31
N ILE A 183 -11.28 13.57 -9.42
CA ILE A 183 -9.82 13.76 -9.26
C ILE A 183 -9.30 14.90 -10.13
N SER A 184 -9.92 15.12 -11.29
CA SER A 184 -9.61 16.17 -12.25
C SER A 184 -9.81 17.59 -11.71
N GLY A 185 -10.49 17.74 -10.57
CA GLY A 185 -10.56 19.01 -9.85
C GLY A 185 -9.27 19.35 -9.09
N ASN A 186 -8.46 18.33 -8.75
CA ASN A 186 -7.18 18.50 -8.05
C ASN A 186 -5.97 18.44 -8.98
N ILE A 187 -6.08 17.76 -10.12
CA ILE A 187 -4.97 17.50 -11.04
C ILE A 187 -5.32 17.78 -12.50
N ALA A 188 -4.30 18.06 -13.32
CA ALA A 188 -4.40 18.00 -14.76
C ALA A 188 -4.08 16.58 -15.24
N ASN A 189 -5.07 15.87 -15.80
CA ASN A 189 -4.90 14.50 -16.27
C ASN A 189 -4.00 14.46 -17.51
N ARG A 190 -2.82 13.85 -17.39
CA ARG A 190 -1.89 13.69 -18.51
C ARG A 190 -2.57 12.93 -19.66
N GLY A 191 -2.51 13.50 -20.87
CA GLY A 191 -3.08 12.88 -22.06
C GLY A 191 -4.56 13.18 -22.34
N LEU A 192 -5.25 13.94 -21.46
CA LEU A 192 -6.63 14.37 -21.67
C LEU A 192 -6.75 15.89 -21.73
N THR A 193 -7.21 16.40 -22.88
CA THR A 193 -7.46 17.84 -23.08
C THR A 193 -8.87 18.20 -22.62
N CYS A 194 -9.04 18.44 -21.32
CA CYS A 194 -10.36 18.60 -20.67
C CYS A 194 -10.45 19.85 -19.78
N THR A 195 -9.84 20.97 -20.18
CA THR A 195 -9.72 22.19 -19.33
C THR A 195 -11.04 22.65 -18.73
N ALA A 196 -12.12 22.72 -19.52
CA ALA A 196 -13.43 23.15 -19.05
C ALA A 196 -14.00 22.20 -17.98
N TYR A 197 -13.91 20.89 -18.23
CA TYR A 197 -14.37 19.87 -17.28
C TYR A 197 -13.59 19.95 -15.96
N ASN A 198 -12.26 19.97 -16.02
CA ASN A 198 -11.40 20.04 -14.83
C ASN A 198 -11.72 21.30 -14.00
N SER A 199 -11.85 22.45 -14.68
CA SER A 199 -12.25 23.72 -14.05
C SER A 199 -13.62 23.61 -13.37
N SER A 200 -14.60 23.01 -14.04
CA SER A 200 -15.94 22.81 -13.48
C SER A 200 -15.93 21.92 -12.24
N LYS A 201 -15.10 20.86 -12.20
CA LYS A 201 -15.01 19.95 -11.05
C LYS A 201 -14.21 20.54 -9.89
N ALA A 202 -13.21 21.38 -10.16
CA ALA A 202 -12.55 22.19 -9.14
C ALA A 202 -13.51 23.20 -8.50
N ALA A 203 -14.38 23.82 -9.31
CA ALA A 203 -15.42 24.73 -8.83
C ALA A 203 -16.41 24.01 -7.88
N VAL A 204 -16.82 22.77 -8.19
CA VAL A 204 -17.67 21.96 -7.31
C VAL A 204 -16.99 21.64 -5.97
N GLN A 205 -15.69 21.34 -5.96
CA GLN A 205 -14.95 21.08 -4.71
C GLN A 205 -14.90 22.32 -3.81
N GLN A 206 -14.67 23.50 -4.38
CA GLN A 206 -14.70 24.74 -3.62
C GLN A 206 -16.11 25.10 -3.18
N MET A 207 -17.12 24.92 -4.04
CA MET A 207 -18.53 25.14 -3.73
C MET A 207 -18.96 24.32 -2.52
N CYS A 208 -18.55 23.04 -2.45
CA CYS A 208 -18.84 22.20 -1.29
C CYS A 208 -18.33 22.79 0.02
N ARG A 209 -17.11 23.34 0.04
CA ARG A 209 -16.54 23.97 1.24
C ARG A 209 -17.33 25.21 1.67
N SER A 210 -17.70 26.06 0.71
CA SER A 210 -18.53 27.24 0.97
C SER A 210 -19.91 26.85 1.50
N LEU A 211 -20.62 25.94 0.83
CA LEU A 211 -21.96 25.53 1.23
C LEU A 211 -21.98 24.75 2.55
N ALA A 212 -20.95 23.95 2.85
CA ALA A 212 -20.81 23.31 4.16
C ALA A 212 -20.65 24.34 5.29
N GLN A 213 -19.89 25.41 5.04
CA GLN A 213 -19.70 26.50 6.00
C GLN A 213 -20.98 27.31 6.20
N GLU A 214 -21.71 27.60 5.12
CA GLU A 214 -22.95 28.40 5.16
C GLU A 214 -24.14 27.64 5.77
N TRP A 215 -24.30 26.35 5.49
CA TRP A 215 -25.52 25.60 5.87
C TRP A 215 -25.34 24.71 7.09
N GLY A 216 -24.13 24.65 7.66
CA GLY A 216 -23.86 23.92 8.89
C GLY A 216 -24.72 24.39 10.07
N GLU A 217 -25.07 25.69 10.12
CA GLU A 217 -25.97 26.25 11.14
C GLU A 217 -27.39 25.67 11.08
N TYR A 218 -27.82 25.15 9.92
CA TYR A 218 -29.11 24.50 9.73
C TYR A 218 -29.06 22.98 9.97
N GLY A 219 -27.92 22.44 10.39
CA GLY A 219 -27.70 21.00 10.51
C GLY A 219 -27.64 20.27 9.17
N ILE A 220 -27.36 20.98 8.08
CA ILE A 220 -27.21 20.42 6.73
C ILE A 220 -25.73 20.15 6.47
N ARG A 221 -25.39 18.88 6.27
CA ARG A 221 -24.03 18.47 5.92
C ARG A 221 -23.86 18.47 4.41
N VAL A 222 -22.72 18.98 3.94
CA VAL A 222 -22.41 19.04 2.51
C VAL A 222 -21.05 18.38 2.26
N ASN A 223 -21.00 17.41 1.35
CA ASN A 223 -19.77 16.69 1.00
C ASN A 223 -19.64 16.48 -0.51
N THR A 224 -18.42 16.19 -0.97
CA THR A 224 -18.16 15.79 -2.36
C THR A 224 -17.59 14.39 -2.44
N ILE A 225 -17.95 13.67 -3.51
CA ILE A 225 -17.24 12.48 -3.97
C ILE A 225 -16.41 12.89 -5.20
N SER A 226 -15.12 12.53 -5.26
CA SER A 226 -14.22 12.85 -6.37
C SER A 226 -13.75 11.57 -7.08
N PRO A 227 -14.53 11.01 -8.03
CA PRO A 227 -14.15 9.81 -8.77
C PRO A 227 -12.86 9.95 -9.59
N GLY A 228 -12.08 8.85 -9.64
CA GLY A 228 -11.01 8.62 -10.60
C GLY A 228 -11.52 8.10 -11.96
N TYR A 229 -10.72 7.32 -12.69
CA TYR A 229 -11.21 6.65 -13.90
C TYR A 229 -12.20 5.56 -13.52
N ILE A 230 -13.49 5.85 -13.64
CA ILE A 230 -14.56 4.87 -13.46
C ILE A 230 -15.18 4.58 -14.82
N ARG A 231 -15.44 3.30 -15.13
CA ARG A 231 -16.25 2.96 -16.29
C ARG A 231 -17.69 3.41 -16.09
N THR A 232 -18.14 4.32 -16.93
CA THR A 232 -19.52 4.84 -16.98
C THR A 232 -19.90 4.98 -18.46
N ALA A 233 -21.19 5.15 -18.76
CA ALA A 233 -21.63 5.42 -20.14
C ALA A 233 -20.92 6.64 -20.78
N MET A 234 -20.56 7.65 -19.98
CA MET A 234 -19.76 8.80 -20.42
C MET A 234 -18.33 8.39 -20.78
N THR A 235 -17.69 7.57 -19.94
CA THR A 235 -16.34 7.08 -20.18
C THR A 235 -16.30 6.08 -21.35
N ASP A 236 -17.34 5.27 -21.54
CA ASP A 236 -17.45 4.33 -22.66
C ASP A 236 -17.62 5.04 -24.00
N GLN A 237 -18.33 6.18 -24.06
CA GLN A 237 -18.36 7.04 -25.24
C GLN A 237 -16.97 7.59 -25.60
N LEU A 238 -16.24 8.08 -24.60
CA LEU A 238 -14.86 8.57 -24.78
C LEU A 238 -13.90 7.46 -25.26
N LEU A 239 -14.05 6.23 -24.74
CA LEU A 239 -13.27 5.07 -25.16
C LEU A 239 -13.64 4.59 -26.57
N ALA A 240 -14.90 4.75 -26.98
CA ALA A 240 -15.34 4.45 -28.34
C ALA A 240 -14.77 5.45 -29.36
N GLU A 241 -14.73 6.74 -29.00
CA GLU A 241 -14.18 7.81 -29.85
C GLU A 241 -12.64 7.77 -29.92
N ASN A 242 -11.96 7.30 -28.88
CA ASN A 242 -10.50 7.20 -28.86
C ASN A 242 -9.99 5.91 -28.21
N PRO A 243 -9.98 4.78 -28.95
CA PRO A 243 -9.64 3.46 -28.39
C PRO A 243 -8.23 3.38 -27.78
N LYS A 244 -7.27 4.15 -28.31
CA LYS A 244 -5.88 4.20 -27.83
C LYS A 244 -5.71 4.87 -26.46
N VAL A 245 -6.75 5.57 -26.00
CA VAL A 245 -6.80 6.14 -24.65
C VAL A 245 -6.93 5.03 -23.60
N LYS A 246 -7.61 3.91 -23.93
CA LYS A 246 -7.65 2.71 -23.07
C LYS A 246 -6.25 2.21 -22.75
N ASP A 247 -5.43 2.02 -23.79
CA ASP A 247 -4.08 1.46 -23.62
C ASP A 247 -3.16 2.41 -22.87
N LYS A 248 -3.33 3.74 -23.03
CA LYS A 248 -2.62 4.74 -22.23
C LYS A 248 -3.12 4.84 -20.80
N TRP A 249 -4.42 4.68 -20.56
CA TRP A 249 -4.98 4.66 -19.21
C TRP A 249 -4.65 3.37 -18.45
N MET A 250 -4.52 2.25 -19.15
CA MET A 250 -4.04 0.99 -18.58
C MET A 250 -2.51 0.90 -18.53
N ALA A 251 -1.78 1.79 -19.20
CA ALA A 251 -0.31 1.90 -19.12
C ALA A 251 0.17 2.99 -18.14
N VAL A 252 -0.72 3.86 -17.67
CA VAL A 252 -0.49 4.82 -16.58
C VAL A 252 -1.27 4.31 -15.37
N ASP A 253 -0.74 3.25 -14.77
CA ASP A 253 -1.37 2.50 -13.67
C ASP A 253 -1.27 3.31 -12.36
N ASP A 254 -2.14 4.31 -12.23
CA ASP A 254 -2.24 5.14 -11.02
C ASP A 254 -3.67 5.64 -10.73
N ALA A 255 -4.65 5.13 -11.47
CA ALA A 255 -6.05 5.22 -11.09
C ALA A 255 -6.68 3.84 -11.32
N ALA A 256 -6.59 3.01 -10.28
CA ALA A 256 -7.45 1.87 -10.13
C ALA A 256 -8.90 2.31 -10.42
N ILE A 257 -9.63 1.47 -11.16
CA ILE A 257 -11.09 1.49 -11.12
C ILE A 257 -11.46 1.07 -9.69
N ILE A 258 -11.50 2.03 -8.77
CA ILE A 258 -11.86 1.77 -7.37
C ILE A 258 -13.37 1.54 -7.34
N ARG A 259 -13.78 0.33 -6.93
CA ARG A 259 -15.13 0.11 -6.40
C ARG A 259 -15.14 0.57 -4.95
N PHE A 260 -16.18 1.31 -4.57
CA PHE A 260 -16.48 1.78 -3.22
C PHE A 260 -16.32 0.65 -2.18
N HIS A 261 -15.19 0.59 -1.48
CA HIS A 261 -15.10 0.02 -0.14
C HIS A 261 -13.76 0.33 0.52
N ASP A 262 -13.73 1.42 1.27
CA ASP A 262 -12.79 1.63 2.37
C ASP A 262 -13.62 2.02 3.59
N ILE A 263 -13.92 1.04 4.44
CA ILE A 263 -14.59 1.26 5.74
C ILE A 263 -13.77 0.54 6.80
N SER A 264 -13.45 1.26 7.88
CA SER A 264 -12.68 0.75 9.02
C SER A 264 -13.41 -0.37 9.77
N GLN A 265 -12.61 -1.24 10.40
CA GLN A 265 -13.02 -2.49 11.09
C GLN A 265 -14.15 -2.34 12.13
N ASN A 266 -14.39 -1.14 12.70
CA ASN A 266 -15.48 -0.95 13.67
C ASN A 266 -16.89 -1.00 13.05
N VAL A 267 -16.99 -1.01 11.71
CA VAL A 267 -18.25 -1.17 10.97
C VAL A 267 -18.47 -2.61 10.49
N MET A 268 -17.41 -3.44 10.46
CA MET A 268 -17.44 -4.80 9.89
C MET A 268 -18.29 -5.78 10.70
N ASP A 269 -18.39 -5.59 12.02
CA ASP A 269 -19.22 -6.45 12.88
C ASP A 269 -20.71 -6.08 12.87
N LYS A 270 -21.10 -5.00 12.18
CA LYS A 270 -22.47 -4.45 12.23
C LYS A 270 -23.13 -4.25 10.86
N LEU A 271 -22.40 -4.41 9.76
CA LEU A 271 -22.99 -4.46 8.41
C LEU A 271 -23.58 -5.85 8.15
N GLN A 272 -24.89 -5.94 7.88
CA GLN A 272 -25.51 -7.15 7.32
C GLN A 272 -25.14 -7.33 5.84
N LEU A 273 -23.84 -7.30 5.53
CA LEU A 273 -23.33 -7.73 4.24
C LEU A 273 -23.63 -9.22 4.07
N SER A 274 -24.11 -9.61 2.89
CA SER A 274 -24.14 -11.04 2.54
C SER A 274 -22.76 -11.66 2.79
N GLN A 275 -22.69 -12.95 3.13
CA GLN A 275 -21.39 -13.64 3.28
C GLN A 275 -20.49 -13.44 2.05
N GLY A 276 -21.07 -13.41 0.84
CA GLY A 276 -20.33 -13.11 -0.38
C GLY A 276 -19.80 -11.66 -0.46
N GLY A 277 -20.50 -10.69 0.16
CA GLY A 277 -20.03 -9.32 0.33
C GLY A 277 -18.84 -9.23 1.28
N LEU A 278 -18.96 -9.79 2.49
CA LEU A 278 -17.87 -9.87 3.47
C LEU A 278 -16.62 -10.55 2.89
N HIS A 279 -16.82 -11.66 2.19
CA HIS A 279 -15.74 -12.39 1.56
C HIS A 279 -14.99 -11.53 0.52
N ARG A 280 -15.71 -10.78 -0.33
CA ARG A 280 -15.07 -9.88 -1.31
C ARG A 280 -14.26 -8.76 -0.65
N LEU A 281 -14.75 -8.19 0.45
CA LEU A 281 -14.03 -7.14 1.17
C LEU A 281 -12.77 -7.65 1.85
N ALA A 282 -12.89 -8.82 2.50
CA ALA A 282 -11.74 -9.49 3.08
C ALA A 282 -10.68 -9.79 2.02
N LYS A 283 -11.09 -10.24 0.83
CA LYS A 283 -10.16 -10.46 -0.31
C LYS A 283 -9.41 -9.20 -0.72
N VAL A 284 -10.11 -8.06 -0.85
CA VAL A 284 -9.47 -6.78 -1.23
C VAL A 284 -8.44 -6.34 -0.19
N GLY A 285 -8.78 -6.38 1.11
CA GLY A 285 -7.84 -6.00 2.16
C GLY A 285 -6.64 -6.95 2.27
N LEU A 286 -6.87 -8.26 2.12
CA LEU A 286 -5.80 -9.27 2.09
C LEU A 286 -4.89 -9.07 0.89
N HIS A 287 -5.46 -8.87 -0.30
CA HIS A 287 -4.72 -8.59 -1.54
C HIS A 287 -3.82 -7.37 -1.38
N ASP A 288 -4.37 -6.24 -0.92
CA ASP A 288 -3.63 -4.99 -0.73
C ASP A 288 -2.46 -5.15 0.27
N SER A 289 -2.67 -5.93 1.34
CA SER A 289 -1.64 -6.21 2.35
C SER A 289 -0.55 -7.17 1.84
N ILE A 290 -0.93 -8.20 1.08
CA ILE A 290 0.01 -9.17 0.48
C ILE A 290 0.91 -8.49 -0.54
N VAL A 291 0.31 -7.75 -1.48
CA VAL A 291 1.05 -6.99 -2.48
C VAL A 291 1.87 -5.89 -1.81
N GLY A 292 1.30 -5.23 -0.80
CA GLY A 292 1.98 -4.22 0.00
C GLY A 292 3.25 -4.74 0.64
N CYS A 293 3.22 -5.94 1.23
CA CYS A 293 4.38 -6.60 1.84
C CYS A 293 5.52 -6.83 0.82
N ILE A 294 5.21 -7.46 -0.31
CA ILE A 294 6.20 -7.81 -1.35
C ILE A 294 6.80 -6.56 -2.01
N VAL A 295 5.97 -5.58 -2.34
CA VAL A 295 6.45 -4.35 -2.97
C VAL A 295 7.15 -3.46 -1.95
N GLY A 296 6.64 -3.40 -0.71
CA GLY A 296 7.20 -2.62 0.37
C GLY A 296 8.63 -3.04 0.71
N SER A 297 8.92 -4.35 0.73
CA SER A 297 10.29 -4.85 0.94
C SER A 297 11.23 -4.44 -0.20
N ALA A 298 10.82 -4.65 -1.46
CA ALA A 298 11.61 -4.25 -2.62
C ALA A 298 11.86 -2.74 -2.73
N LEU A 299 10.89 -1.92 -2.30
CA LEU A 299 11.06 -0.48 -2.17
C LEU A 299 12.05 -0.11 -1.08
N GLY A 300 11.98 -0.80 0.06
CA GLY A 300 12.90 -0.64 1.17
C GLY A 300 14.34 -0.90 0.75
N ASP A 301 14.58 -2.07 0.13
CA ASP A 301 15.85 -2.49 -0.45
C ASP A 301 16.39 -1.42 -1.45
N ALA A 302 15.63 -1.15 -2.52
CA ALA A 302 16.07 -0.25 -3.59
C ALA A 302 16.38 1.19 -3.12
N VAL A 303 15.67 1.66 -2.10
CA VAL A 303 15.90 3.00 -1.53
C VAL A 303 16.99 2.97 -0.46
N GLY A 304 17.12 1.90 0.31
CA GLY A 304 18.17 1.73 1.31
C GLY A 304 19.57 1.61 0.71
N LEU A 305 19.70 1.08 -0.51
CA LEU A 305 20.96 1.02 -1.27
C LEU A 305 21.64 2.40 -1.44
N TYR A 306 20.89 3.51 -1.39
CA TYR A 306 21.49 4.84 -1.50
C TYR A 306 22.49 5.15 -0.38
N THR A 307 22.27 4.61 0.82
CA THR A 307 23.01 4.96 2.04
C THR A 307 23.65 3.76 2.75
N GLU A 308 23.52 2.57 2.19
CA GLU A 308 24.20 1.37 2.67
C GLU A 308 25.71 1.62 2.84
N PHE A 309 26.30 1.07 3.89
CA PHE A 309 27.70 1.25 4.34
C PHE A 309 28.17 2.70 4.53
N LEU A 310 27.29 3.69 4.50
CA LEU A 310 27.59 5.06 4.93
C LEU A 310 27.33 5.20 6.44
N SER A 311 28.02 6.14 7.09
CA SER A 311 27.56 6.64 8.39
C SER A 311 26.38 7.58 8.21
N GLY A 312 25.63 7.85 9.28
CA GLY A 312 24.56 8.85 9.25
C GLY A 312 25.05 10.24 8.79
N GLU A 313 26.27 10.62 9.18
CA GLU A 313 26.93 11.86 8.74
C GLU A 313 27.22 11.86 7.23
N LEU A 314 27.76 10.76 6.71
CA LEU A 314 28.06 10.63 5.28
C LEU A 314 26.79 10.56 4.44
N SER A 315 25.73 9.94 4.96
CA SER A 315 24.39 9.92 4.34
C SER A 315 23.83 11.33 4.26
N ALA A 316 23.87 12.11 5.34
CA ALA A 316 23.43 13.49 5.36
C ALA A 316 24.24 14.39 4.41
N ALA A 317 25.56 14.17 4.30
CA ALA A 317 26.40 14.89 3.36
C ALA A 317 26.12 14.51 1.89
N ALA A 318 25.82 13.25 1.61
CA ALA A 318 25.53 12.76 0.27
C ALA A 318 24.12 13.17 -0.21
N TYR A 319 23.13 13.19 0.69
CA TYR A 319 21.72 13.46 0.37
C TYR A 319 21.12 14.50 1.33
N PRO A 320 21.58 15.77 1.27
CA PRO A 320 21.19 16.81 2.24
C PRO A 320 19.68 17.12 2.22
N ASP A 321 19.02 16.97 1.06
CA ASP A 321 17.59 17.22 0.91
C ASP A 321 16.70 16.09 1.45
N ARG A 322 17.29 14.92 1.79
CA ARG A 322 16.57 13.70 2.22
C ARG A 322 15.45 13.29 1.23
N LYS A 323 15.64 13.59 -0.06
CA LYS A 323 14.65 13.35 -1.12
C LYS A 323 15.16 12.29 -2.09
N PHE A 324 14.50 11.14 -2.06
CA PHE A 324 14.73 10.04 -2.99
C PHE A 324 13.59 9.98 -4.02
N VAL A 325 13.97 9.95 -5.29
CA VAL A 325 13.06 9.86 -6.43
C VAL A 325 13.52 8.70 -7.29
N LEU A 326 12.61 7.79 -7.63
CA LEU A 326 12.87 6.69 -8.56
C LEU A 326 12.17 6.94 -9.91
N SER A 327 10.94 7.48 -9.88
CA SER A 327 10.17 7.92 -11.04
C SER A 327 9.87 9.43 -11.01
N PRO A 328 9.92 10.14 -12.16
CA PRO A 328 10.33 9.63 -13.47
C PRO A 328 11.85 9.43 -13.54
N ALA A 329 12.32 8.45 -14.33
CA ALA A 329 13.75 8.09 -14.44
C ALA A 329 14.67 9.28 -14.79
N SER A 330 14.16 10.27 -15.54
CA SER A 330 14.88 11.51 -15.87
C SER A 330 15.19 12.41 -14.66
N GLN A 331 14.48 12.22 -13.56
CA GLN A 331 14.63 12.94 -12.30
C GLN A 331 15.03 12.01 -11.15
N ALA A 332 15.42 10.77 -11.47
CA ALA A 332 15.83 9.82 -10.44
C ALA A 332 17.03 10.39 -9.67
N THR A 333 16.99 10.26 -8.34
CA THR A 333 18.09 10.68 -7.48
C THR A 333 19.33 9.89 -7.90
N PRO A 334 20.46 10.53 -8.23
CA PRO A 334 21.65 9.78 -8.60
C PRO A 334 22.26 9.13 -7.35
N PHE A 335 22.77 7.90 -7.48
CA PHE A 335 23.58 7.31 -6.43
C PHE A 335 24.85 8.14 -6.18
N ARG A 336 25.27 8.18 -4.92
CA ARG A 336 26.66 8.49 -4.58
C ARG A 336 27.57 7.53 -5.34
N ARG A 337 28.59 8.08 -6.00
CA ARG A 337 29.55 7.26 -6.74
C ARG A 337 30.57 6.65 -5.80
N ASP A 338 30.60 5.33 -5.77
CA ASP A 338 31.60 4.49 -5.12
C ASP A 338 31.56 3.08 -5.75
N THR A 339 32.46 2.20 -5.30
CA THR A 339 32.56 0.83 -5.82
C THR A 339 31.35 -0.03 -5.50
N HIS A 340 30.57 0.35 -4.47
CA HIS A 340 29.44 -0.43 -4.00
C HIS A 340 28.17 -0.12 -4.80
N ARG A 341 27.80 1.16 -4.93
CA ARG A 341 26.64 1.58 -5.73
C ARG A 341 26.92 1.67 -7.23
N GLY A 342 28.19 1.74 -7.64
CA GLY A 342 28.58 1.91 -9.04
C GLY A 342 28.01 0.88 -10.03
N PRO A 343 27.90 -0.41 -9.67
CA PRO A 343 27.25 -1.44 -10.46
C PRO A 343 25.73 -1.29 -10.63
N HIS A 344 25.07 -0.47 -9.82
CA HIS A 344 23.61 -0.39 -9.73
C HIS A 344 23.04 0.85 -10.43
N ARG A 345 21.75 0.77 -10.74
CA ARG A 345 20.94 1.88 -11.28
C ARG A 345 19.82 2.25 -10.32
N PRO A 346 19.39 3.52 -10.29
CA PRO A 346 18.23 3.93 -9.49
C PRO A 346 17.02 3.03 -9.76
N GLY A 347 16.42 2.51 -8.69
CA GLY A 347 15.26 1.63 -8.75
C GLY A 347 15.60 0.14 -8.91
N GLU A 348 16.88 -0.23 -8.99
CA GLU A 348 17.31 -1.62 -8.75
C GLU A 348 17.33 -1.92 -7.25
N TRP A 349 17.03 -3.18 -6.94
CA TRP A 349 17.17 -3.78 -5.62
C TRP A 349 18.41 -4.70 -5.57
N THR A 350 18.72 -5.25 -4.40
CA THR A 350 19.92 -6.04 -4.11
C THR A 350 19.58 -7.52 -3.87
N ASP A 351 20.45 -8.24 -3.17
CA ASP A 351 20.25 -9.62 -2.77
C ASP A 351 19.13 -9.80 -1.74
N ASP A 352 18.70 -8.75 -1.02
CA ASP A 352 17.57 -8.86 -0.10
C ASP A 352 16.30 -9.29 -0.85
N THR A 353 15.93 -8.53 -1.89
CA THR A 353 14.75 -8.81 -2.71
C THR A 353 14.95 -10.05 -3.57
N ASP A 354 16.13 -10.24 -4.18
CA ASP A 354 16.39 -11.44 -4.98
C ASP A 354 16.23 -12.71 -4.13
N HIS A 355 16.82 -12.77 -2.94
CA HIS A 355 16.70 -13.92 -2.06
C HIS A 355 15.28 -14.13 -1.54
N ALA A 356 14.55 -13.06 -1.23
CA ALA A 356 13.13 -13.15 -0.87
C ALA A 356 12.32 -13.75 -2.04
N MET A 357 12.62 -13.33 -3.27
CA MET A 357 11.95 -13.84 -4.45
C MET A 357 12.35 -15.27 -4.79
N LEU A 358 13.59 -15.72 -4.57
CA LEU A 358 13.95 -17.14 -4.72
C LEU A 358 13.11 -18.04 -3.82
N LEU A 359 12.85 -17.58 -2.59
CA LEU A 359 11.98 -18.26 -1.64
C LEU A 359 10.52 -18.26 -2.16
N LEU A 360 9.98 -17.11 -2.54
CA LEU A 360 8.61 -17.06 -3.06
C LEU A 360 8.44 -17.90 -4.32
N LEU A 361 9.40 -17.86 -5.26
CA LEU A 361 9.38 -18.68 -6.47
C LEU A 361 9.44 -20.18 -6.16
N SER A 362 10.16 -20.60 -5.12
CA SER A 362 10.13 -21.97 -4.62
C SER A 362 8.72 -22.39 -4.21
N CYS A 363 8.05 -21.56 -3.40
CA CYS A 363 6.67 -21.82 -2.97
C CYS A 363 5.67 -21.79 -4.14
N LEU A 364 5.79 -20.83 -5.06
CA LEU A 364 4.92 -20.74 -6.22
C LEU A 364 5.09 -21.97 -7.13
N HIS A 365 6.33 -22.41 -7.36
CA HIS A 365 6.62 -23.56 -8.23
C HIS A 365 5.96 -24.86 -7.76
N THR A 366 5.82 -25.04 -6.44
CA THR A 366 5.16 -26.22 -5.83
C THR A 366 3.65 -26.04 -5.69
N ASP A 367 3.08 -25.02 -6.30
CA ASP A 367 1.72 -24.57 -6.13
C ASP A 367 1.31 -24.34 -4.65
N LEU A 368 2.24 -23.85 -3.82
CA LEU A 368 2.11 -23.72 -2.35
C LEU A 368 1.89 -25.04 -1.59
N LYS A 369 1.98 -26.19 -2.26
CA LYS A 369 1.72 -27.52 -1.65
C LYS A 369 2.82 -27.92 -0.68
N THR A 370 4.05 -27.48 -0.93
CA THR A 370 5.22 -27.80 -0.11
C THR A 370 6.08 -26.57 0.11
N LEU A 371 6.57 -26.42 1.34
CA LEU A 371 7.57 -25.43 1.71
C LEU A 371 8.88 -26.20 1.91
N ASP A 372 9.79 -26.11 0.92
CA ASP A 372 11.03 -26.90 0.87
C ASP A 372 12.28 -26.04 1.05
N PRO A 373 12.89 -26.02 2.26
CA PRO A 373 14.15 -25.31 2.50
C PRO A 373 15.31 -25.79 1.61
N LYS A 374 15.31 -27.05 1.14
CA LYS A 374 16.37 -27.57 0.26
C LYS A 374 16.25 -27.01 -1.15
N ASP A 375 15.04 -26.74 -1.63
CA ASP A 375 14.83 -26.05 -2.89
C ASP A 375 15.35 -24.60 -2.82
N LEU A 376 15.11 -23.90 -1.70
CA LEU A 376 15.73 -22.60 -1.46
C LEU A 376 17.26 -22.70 -1.46
N ALA A 377 17.85 -23.71 -0.81
CA ALA A 377 19.30 -23.92 -0.81
C ALA A 377 19.85 -24.07 -2.25
N ALA A 378 19.19 -24.88 -3.08
CA ALA A 378 19.57 -25.06 -4.49
C ALA A 378 19.46 -23.74 -5.30
N ARG A 379 18.43 -22.93 -5.02
CA ARG A 379 18.23 -21.62 -5.65
C ARG A 379 19.28 -20.60 -5.21
N LEU A 380 19.65 -20.56 -3.92
CA LEU A 380 20.73 -19.73 -3.41
C LEU A 380 22.08 -20.13 -4.04
N HIS A 381 22.36 -21.43 -4.12
CA HIS A 381 23.57 -21.94 -4.79
C HIS A 381 23.63 -21.49 -6.24
N THR A 382 22.51 -21.58 -6.96
CA THR A 382 22.39 -21.10 -8.33
C THR A 382 22.59 -19.59 -8.42
N TRP A 383 21.95 -18.81 -7.57
CA TRP A 383 22.06 -17.35 -7.57
C TRP A 383 23.50 -16.90 -7.30
N VAL A 384 24.18 -17.49 -6.33
CA VAL A 384 25.59 -17.14 -6.00
C VAL A 384 26.55 -17.37 -7.18
N GLN A 385 26.19 -18.28 -8.09
CA GLN A 385 26.96 -18.57 -9.30
C GLN A 385 26.54 -17.71 -10.49
N PHE A 386 25.23 -17.51 -10.68
CA PHE A 386 24.67 -17.04 -11.96
C PHE A 386 23.79 -15.78 -11.86
N GLY A 387 23.56 -15.28 -10.64
CA GLY A 387 22.63 -14.19 -10.35
C GLY A 387 21.16 -14.60 -10.42
N PHE A 388 20.27 -13.62 -10.48
CA PHE A 388 18.82 -13.87 -10.48
C PHE A 388 18.32 -14.22 -11.88
N LEU A 389 18.21 -15.53 -12.12
CA LEU A 389 17.91 -16.08 -13.44
C LEU A 389 16.63 -15.54 -14.10
N PRO A 390 15.50 -15.34 -13.39
CA PRO A 390 14.28 -14.82 -14.00
C PRO A 390 14.44 -13.45 -14.65
N LEU A 391 15.32 -12.59 -14.10
CA LEU A 391 15.54 -11.22 -14.59
C LEU A 391 16.90 -11.03 -15.28
N ASP A 392 17.69 -12.08 -15.39
CA ASP A 392 19.05 -12.07 -15.96
C ASP A 392 20.07 -11.19 -15.21
N THR A 393 19.82 -10.84 -13.95
CA THR A 393 20.71 -9.94 -13.20
C THR A 393 21.94 -10.68 -12.67
N LEU A 394 22.96 -9.90 -12.28
CA LEU A 394 24.17 -10.40 -11.63
C LEU A 394 23.94 -10.58 -10.12
N PRO A 395 24.69 -11.46 -9.43
CA PRO A 395 24.58 -11.65 -7.98
C PRO A 395 25.31 -10.52 -7.22
N LEU A 396 24.76 -9.32 -7.29
CA LEU A 396 25.24 -8.15 -6.58
C LEU A 396 24.69 -8.15 -5.14
N GLY A 397 25.40 -7.52 -4.20
CA GLY A 397 24.98 -7.44 -2.78
C GLY A 397 25.37 -8.63 -1.90
N LEU A 398 25.80 -9.77 -2.47
CA LEU A 398 26.06 -11.02 -1.72
C LEU A 398 26.84 -10.85 -0.40
N GLY A 399 26.14 -11.07 0.71
CA GLY A 399 26.74 -11.11 2.04
C GLY A 399 27.81 -12.20 2.21
N ARG A 400 28.88 -11.87 2.95
CA ARG A 400 30.05 -12.77 3.16
C ARG A 400 29.67 -14.13 3.74
N THR A 401 28.77 -14.16 4.73
CA THR A 401 28.33 -15.40 5.39
C THR A 401 27.59 -16.32 4.42
N VAL A 402 26.61 -15.79 3.68
CA VAL A 402 25.88 -16.55 2.67
C VAL A 402 26.85 -17.07 1.62
N GLY A 403 27.73 -16.22 1.10
CA GLY A 403 28.71 -16.61 0.09
C GLY A 403 29.66 -17.72 0.57
N ALA A 404 30.18 -17.63 1.80
CA ALA A 404 31.08 -18.64 2.36
C ALA A 404 30.38 -20.00 2.57
N ILE A 405 29.14 -20.00 3.04
CA ILE A 405 28.35 -21.21 3.28
C ILE A 405 27.95 -21.85 1.96
N VAL A 406 27.28 -21.09 1.09
CA VAL A 406 26.66 -21.59 -0.13
C VAL A 406 27.68 -22.10 -1.15
N ARG A 407 28.89 -21.51 -1.20
CA ARG A 407 29.98 -21.98 -2.07
C ARG A 407 30.69 -23.25 -1.55
N THR A 408 30.33 -23.75 -0.38
CA THR A 408 30.92 -24.98 0.16
C THR A 408 30.45 -26.19 -0.65
N LYS A 409 31.37 -27.06 -1.09
CA LYS A 409 31.06 -28.20 -1.97
C LYS A 409 29.94 -29.13 -1.45
N THR A 410 29.84 -29.30 -0.14
CA THR A 410 28.84 -30.16 0.54
C THR A 410 27.57 -29.41 0.93
N TYR A 411 27.42 -28.15 0.52
CA TYR A 411 26.29 -27.31 0.92
C TYR A 411 24.95 -27.91 0.53
N LEU A 412 24.82 -28.44 -0.69
CA LEU A 412 23.56 -29.01 -1.16
C LEU A 412 23.23 -30.38 -0.55
N ASP A 413 24.22 -31.09 0.00
CA ASP A 413 24.01 -32.37 0.67
C ASP A 413 23.28 -32.15 2.00
N ASP A 414 23.77 -31.16 2.77
CA ASP A 414 23.19 -30.74 4.05
C ASP A 414 23.44 -29.24 4.31
N PRO A 415 22.49 -28.37 3.90
CA PRO A 415 22.62 -26.93 4.05
C PRO A 415 22.74 -26.50 5.51
N GLU A 416 21.96 -27.11 6.40
CA GLU A 416 21.94 -26.77 7.83
C GLU A 416 23.24 -27.17 8.51
N ALA A 417 23.72 -28.41 8.32
CA ALA A 417 24.99 -28.84 8.90
C ALA A 417 26.17 -28.02 8.35
N THR A 418 26.10 -27.60 7.09
CA THR A 418 27.10 -26.71 6.50
C THR A 418 27.08 -25.32 7.17
N ALA A 419 25.91 -24.71 7.32
CA ALA A 419 25.76 -23.44 8.03
C ALA A 419 26.24 -23.53 9.49
N ARG A 420 25.90 -24.63 10.18
CA ARG A 420 26.30 -24.91 11.56
C ARG A 420 27.81 -25.04 11.70
N ARG A 421 28.49 -25.78 10.82
CA ARG A 421 29.96 -25.86 10.80
C ARG A 421 30.63 -24.49 10.64
N HIS A 422 30.11 -23.64 9.74
CA HIS A 422 30.61 -22.27 9.57
C HIS A 422 30.41 -21.43 10.84
N TRP A 423 29.24 -21.53 11.48
CA TRP A 423 28.95 -20.81 12.71
C TRP A 423 29.83 -21.24 13.90
N VAL A 424 30.05 -22.55 14.06
CA VAL A 424 30.99 -23.12 15.03
C VAL A 424 32.42 -22.63 14.77
N ASN A 425 32.88 -22.64 13.52
CA ASN A 425 34.21 -22.15 13.14
C ASN A 425 34.38 -20.64 13.42
N ALA A 426 33.30 -19.87 13.34
CA ALA A 426 33.26 -18.47 13.73
C ALA A 426 33.17 -18.26 15.26
N LYS A 427 33.27 -19.34 16.05
CA LYS A 427 33.13 -19.35 17.52
C LYS A 427 31.81 -18.72 17.97
N TYR A 428 30.73 -18.98 17.24
CA TYR A 428 29.38 -18.50 17.51
C TYR A 428 29.20 -16.96 17.50
N ASN A 429 30.19 -16.21 17.00
CA ASN A 429 30.13 -14.74 17.02
C ASN A 429 29.26 -14.17 15.90
N ALA A 430 29.05 -14.91 14.81
CA ALA A 430 28.33 -14.44 13.65
C ALA A 430 26.82 -14.56 13.81
N ALA A 431 26.11 -13.42 13.82
CA ALA A 431 24.65 -13.34 13.66
C ALA A 431 24.24 -12.27 12.63
N PRO A 432 24.51 -12.51 11.35
CA PRO A 432 24.11 -11.60 10.29
C PRO A 432 22.61 -11.64 10.02
N ASN A 433 22.07 -10.56 9.47
CA ASN A 433 20.67 -10.39 9.07
C ASN A 433 20.26 -11.10 7.77
N GLY A 434 21.19 -11.78 7.09
CA GLY A 434 20.96 -12.35 5.75
C GLY A 434 19.79 -13.32 5.64
N SER A 435 19.41 -14.02 6.73
CA SER A 435 18.18 -14.81 6.76
C SER A 435 16.91 -14.00 7.01
N LEU A 436 16.99 -12.95 7.83
CA LEU A 436 15.85 -12.09 8.17
C LEU A 436 15.34 -11.30 6.97
N MET A 437 16.25 -10.81 6.13
CA MET A 437 15.90 -9.98 4.97
C MET A 437 14.94 -10.68 3.98
N ARG A 438 15.05 -12.02 3.89
CA ARG A 438 14.38 -12.81 2.85
C ARG A 438 13.20 -13.66 3.33
N THR A 439 12.91 -13.72 4.62
CA THR A 439 11.87 -14.63 5.16
C THR A 439 10.46 -14.05 5.16
N HIS A 440 10.29 -12.75 4.94
CA HIS A 440 8.98 -12.11 4.93
C HIS A 440 7.92 -12.75 4.00
N PRO A 441 8.24 -13.31 2.80
CA PRO A 441 7.23 -13.97 1.98
C PRO A 441 6.68 -15.26 2.61
N LEU A 442 7.41 -15.89 3.54
CA LEU A 442 6.90 -17.04 4.30
C LEU A 442 5.65 -16.68 5.09
N GLY A 443 5.54 -15.44 5.59
CA GLY A 443 4.36 -14.99 6.33
C GLY A 443 3.11 -14.97 5.46
N LEU A 444 3.28 -14.74 4.16
CA LEU A 444 2.20 -14.67 3.16
C LEU A 444 1.76 -16.06 2.69
N VAL A 445 2.65 -17.05 2.70
CA VAL A 445 2.31 -18.44 2.35
C VAL A 445 1.86 -19.26 3.56
N CYS A 446 2.10 -18.78 4.78
CA CYS A 446 1.69 -19.41 6.04
C CYS A 446 0.37 -18.85 6.62
N LEU A 447 -0.46 -18.19 5.80
CA LEU A 447 -1.73 -17.62 6.27
C LEU A 447 -2.70 -18.67 6.82
N ASP A 448 -2.60 -19.92 6.39
CA ASP A 448 -3.38 -21.06 6.88
C ASP A 448 -2.76 -21.76 8.11
N LYS A 449 -1.52 -21.42 8.48
CA LYS A 449 -0.80 -22.04 9.59
C LYS A 449 -1.06 -21.31 10.90
N SER A 450 -0.86 -21.98 12.02
CA SER A 450 -0.75 -21.34 13.33
C SER A 450 0.53 -20.51 13.47
N VAL A 451 0.60 -19.67 14.50
CA VAL A 451 1.82 -18.90 14.83
C VAL A 451 3.02 -19.83 15.09
N GLU A 452 2.85 -20.91 15.85
CA GLU A 452 3.96 -21.84 16.13
C GLU A 452 4.42 -22.60 14.88
N GLU A 453 3.50 -23.06 14.03
CA GLU A 453 3.87 -23.68 12.75
C GLU A 453 4.60 -22.68 11.85
N THR A 454 4.20 -21.41 11.87
CA THR A 454 4.89 -20.33 11.14
C THR A 454 6.31 -20.14 11.68
N PHE A 455 6.53 -20.24 12.99
CA PHE A 455 7.86 -20.19 13.58
C PHE A 455 8.74 -21.37 13.15
N GLU A 456 8.21 -22.60 13.14
CA GLU A 456 8.97 -23.77 12.67
C GLU A 456 9.38 -23.64 11.20
N VAL A 457 8.46 -23.16 10.34
CA VAL A 457 8.76 -22.90 8.92
C VAL A 457 9.86 -21.84 8.80
N ALA A 458 9.75 -20.70 9.49
CA ALA A 458 10.75 -19.65 9.44
C ALA A 458 12.12 -20.12 9.96
N ALA A 459 12.15 -20.96 10.99
CA ALA A 459 13.38 -21.53 11.54
C ALA A 459 14.09 -22.44 10.54
N ALA A 460 13.34 -23.33 9.88
CA ALA A 460 13.88 -24.22 8.86
C ALA A 460 14.47 -23.45 7.68
N PHE A 461 13.81 -22.39 7.22
CA PHE A 461 14.29 -21.52 6.13
C PHE A 461 15.44 -20.59 6.55
N SER A 462 15.52 -20.20 7.83
CA SER A 462 16.69 -19.52 8.38
C SER A 462 17.91 -20.45 8.35
N ALA A 463 17.75 -21.68 8.85
CA ALA A 463 18.81 -22.67 9.02
C ALA A 463 19.53 -23.06 7.71
N VAL A 464 18.90 -22.80 6.55
CA VAL A 464 19.51 -22.94 5.22
C VAL A 464 20.85 -22.20 5.10
N THR A 465 21.05 -21.10 5.84
CA THR A 465 22.35 -20.40 5.94
C THR A 465 22.66 -19.84 7.33
N HIS A 466 21.67 -19.69 8.22
CA HIS A 466 21.83 -19.03 9.51
C HIS A 466 21.14 -19.87 10.60
N VAL A 467 21.96 -20.59 11.38
CA VAL A 467 21.51 -21.43 12.49
C VAL A 467 21.63 -20.76 13.86
N ASP A 468 22.18 -19.53 13.92
CA ASP A 468 22.34 -18.77 15.16
C ASP A 468 20.96 -18.48 15.79
N PRO A 469 20.78 -18.69 17.11
CA PRO A 469 19.53 -18.43 17.81
C PRO A 469 18.93 -17.05 17.52
N ARG A 470 19.78 -16.02 17.42
CA ARG A 470 19.37 -14.63 17.18
C ARG A 470 18.76 -14.48 15.79
N CYS A 471 19.36 -15.11 14.79
CA CYS A 471 18.85 -15.12 13.42
C CYS A 471 17.54 -15.90 13.30
N VAL A 472 17.49 -17.10 13.91
CA VAL A 472 16.32 -17.98 13.88
C VAL A 472 15.11 -17.31 14.51
N VAL A 473 15.25 -16.76 15.72
CA VAL A 473 14.14 -16.13 16.44
C VAL A 473 13.70 -14.84 15.78
N ALA A 474 14.62 -14.02 15.26
CA ALA A 474 14.26 -12.83 14.50
C ALA A 474 13.45 -13.18 13.23
N CYS A 475 13.86 -14.23 12.50
CA CYS A 475 13.11 -14.72 11.34
C CYS A 475 11.72 -15.22 11.74
N ALA A 476 11.61 -15.98 12.83
CA ALA A 476 10.35 -16.49 13.34
C ALA A 476 9.38 -15.35 13.66
N ILE A 477 9.82 -14.36 14.44
CA ILE A 477 9.01 -13.19 14.79
C ILE A 477 8.63 -12.39 13.54
N GLY A 478 9.60 -12.04 12.69
CA GLY A 478 9.36 -11.24 11.48
C GLY A 478 8.34 -11.90 10.54
N THR A 479 8.47 -13.21 10.33
CA THR A 479 7.55 -13.99 9.49
C THR A 479 6.14 -14.04 10.09
N ALA A 480 6.02 -14.30 11.40
CA ALA A 480 4.73 -14.35 12.07
C ALA A 480 4.08 -12.96 12.19
N LEU A 481 4.86 -11.88 12.29
CA LEU A 481 4.34 -10.51 12.23
C LEU A 481 3.74 -10.23 10.85
N VAL A 482 4.41 -10.58 9.74
CA VAL A 482 3.83 -10.43 8.40
C VAL A 482 2.50 -11.19 8.29
N ARG A 483 2.49 -12.47 8.69
CA ARG A 483 1.26 -13.30 8.73
C ARG A 483 0.16 -12.60 9.54
N GLY A 484 0.48 -12.19 10.77
CA GLY A 484 -0.46 -11.59 11.70
C GLY A 484 -0.95 -10.21 11.26
N LEU A 485 -0.13 -9.42 10.57
CA LEU A 485 -0.55 -8.13 10.00
C LEU A 485 -1.56 -8.35 8.85
N VAL A 486 -1.28 -9.28 7.94
CA VAL A 486 -2.17 -9.61 6.82
C VAL A 486 -3.50 -10.19 7.32
N LEU A 487 -3.46 -11.11 8.29
CA LEU A 487 -4.65 -11.68 8.91
C LEU A 487 -5.36 -10.75 9.90
N GLN A 488 -4.78 -9.57 10.17
CA GLN A 488 -5.27 -8.64 11.18
C GLN A 488 -5.34 -9.28 12.58
N GLU A 489 -4.40 -10.15 12.92
CA GLU A 489 -4.17 -10.65 14.28
C GLU A 489 -3.22 -9.71 15.07
N VAL A 490 -2.37 -8.96 14.37
CA VAL A 490 -1.49 -7.94 14.94
C VAL A 490 -2.04 -6.57 14.59
N ARG A 491 -2.60 -5.85 15.57
CA ARG A 491 -3.27 -4.55 15.38
C ARG A 491 -2.69 -3.43 16.22
N SER A 492 -1.93 -3.79 17.25
CA SER A 492 -1.41 -2.90 18.26
C SER A 492 0.03 -3.21 18.61
N GLU A 493 0.66 -2.27 19.31
CA GLU A 493 1.99 -2.44 19.85
C GLU A 493 2.10 -3.56 20.89
N ALA A 494 1.01 -3.86 21.60
CA ALA A 494 0.94 -4.94 22.55
C ALA A 494 0.94 -6.32 21.86
N ASP A 495 0.37 -6.42 20.66
CA ASP A 495 0.39 -7.66 19.87
C ASP A 495 1.82 -7.96 19.40
N ILE A 496 2.61 -6.93 19.08
CA ILE A 496 4.04 -7.08 18.77
C ILE A 496 4.79 -7.61 20.00
N ASP A 497 4.56 -7.01 21.18
CA ASP A 497 5.18 -7.47 22.43
C ASP A 497 4.81 -8.93 22.73
N SER A 498 3.52 -9.28 22.55
CA SER A 498 3.05 -10.66 22.73
C SER A 498 3.69 -11.63 21.74
N MET A 499 3.89 -11.23 20.49
CA MET A 499 4.55 -12.08 19.48
C MET A 499 5.99 -12.40 19.87
N VAL A 500 6.73 -11.42 20.40
CA VAL A 500 8.12 -11.59 20.87
C VAL A 500 8.17 -12.58 22.03
N GLU A 501 7.30 -12.44 23.03
CA GLU A 501 7.26 -13.36 24.17
C GLU A 501 6.85 -14.78 23.76
N THR A 502 5.87 -14.92 22.86
CA THR A 502 5.48 -16.23 22.31
C THR A 502 6.67 -16.89 21.60
N ALA A 503 7.45 -16.15 20.82
CA ALA A 503 8.62 -16.67 20.13
C ALA A 503 9.75 -17.08 21.10
N ILE A 504 9.97 -16.34 22.19
CA ILE A 504 10.96 -16.71 23.23
C ILE A 504 10.58 -18.06 23.86
N ASN A 505 9.31 -18.23 24.24
CA ASN A 505 8.81 -19.46 24.85
C ASN A 505 8.79 -20.64 23.86
N TRP A 506 8.47 -20.38 22.60
CA TRP A 506 8.58 -21.35 21.52
C TRP A 506 10.03 -21.79 21.31
N TYR A 507 10.98 -20.84 21.25
CA TYR A 507 12.38 -21.17 21.00
C TYR A 507 12.99 -22.02 22.10
N ALA A 508 12.63 -21.79 23.37
CA ALA A 508 13.07 -22.65 24.47
C ALA A 508 12.67 -24.12 24.27
N ARG A 509 11.43 -24.37 23.80
CA ARG A 509 10.96 -25.72 23.45
C ARG A 509 11.64 -26.27 22.21
N HIS A 510 11.82 -25.45 21.18
CA HIS A 510 12.53 -25.80 19.95
C HIS A 510 13.98 -26.22 20.25
N ARG A 511 14.68 -25.46 21.09
CA ARG A 511 16.03 -25.74 21.59
C ARG A 511 16.09 -27.05 22.38
N ALA A 512 15.14 -27.28 23.27
CA ALA A 512 15.09 -28.52 24.05
C ALA A 512 14.93 -29.76 23.16
N ARG A 513 14.06 -29.71 22.14
CA ARG A 513 13.93 -30.81 21.16
C ARG A 513 15.20 -31.01 20.35
N ALA A 514 15.79 -29.92 19.85
CA ALA A 514 17.05 -29.95 19.13
C ALA A 514 18.20 -30.63 19.91
N LEU A 515 18.27 -30.41 21.23
CA LEU A 515 19.25 -31.04 22.11
C LEU A 515 18.94 -32.52 22.40
N GLN A 516 17.67 -32.92 22.36
CA GLN A 516 17.26 -34.32 22.47
C GLN A 516 17.63 -35.09 21.21
N ASP A 517 17.43 -34.48 20.04
CA ASP A 517 17.73 -35.07 18.74
C ASP A 517 19.24 -35.16 18.47
N ASP A 518 19.99 -34.15 18.90
CA ASP A 518 21.46 -34.10 18.77
C ASP A 518 22.13 -33.53 20.04
N PRO A 519 22.57 -34.41 20.97
CA PRO A 519 23.22 -34.01 22.22
C PRO A 519 24.54 -33.24 22.05
N GLU A 520 25.21 -33.33 20.90
CA GLU A 520 26.46 -32.59 20.64
C GLU A 520 26.21 -31.08 20.53
N ARG A 521 24.95 -30.66 20.32
CA ARG A 521 24.56 -29.24 20.24
C ARG A 521 24.55 -28.51 21.58
N ARG A 522 24.83 -29.21 22.69
CA ARG A 522 24.87 -28.63 24.05
C ARG A 522 25.86 -27.47 24.21
N ASP A 523 26.90 -27.43 23.38
CA ASP A 523 27.94 -26.40 23.42
C ASP A 523 27.56 -25.14 22.61
N GLU A 524 26.45 -25.18 21.86
CA GLU A 524 25.94 -24.00 21.16
C GLU A 524 25.32 -23.00 22.18
N PRO A 525 25.53 -21.69 22.02
CA PRO A 525 24.97 -20.70 22.92
C PRO A 525 23.43 -20.70 22.88
N ASP A 526 22.83 -20.48 24.05
CA ASP A 526 21.39 -20.26 24.16
C ASP A 526 21.00 -18.83 23.74
N LEU A 527 19.69 -18.62 23.53
CA LEU A 527 19.14 -17.32 23.22
C LEU A 527 19.27 -16.37 24.41
N ASP A 528 19.95 -15.24 24.24
CA ASP A 528 19.87 -14.12 25.18
C ASP A 528 18.54 -13.39 24.98
N ALA A 529 17.53 -13.79 25.76
CA ALA A 529 16.21 -13.17 25.73
C ALA A 529 16.21 -11.72 26.25
N THR A 530 17.20 -11.31 27.05
CA THR A 530 17.33 -9.93 27.53
C THR A 530 17.78 -9.03 26.39
N GLU A 531 18.80 -9.46 25.63
CA GLU A 531 19.27 -8.74 24.46
C GLU A 531 18.18 -8.62 23.39
N LEU A 532 17.44 -9.71 23.13
CA LEU A 532 16.33 -9.71 22.17
C LEU A 532 15.27 -8.67 22.54
N ARG A 533 14.80 -8.67 23.79
CA ARG A 533 13.78 -7.72 24.27
C ARG A 533 14.25 -6.27 24.14
N ARG A 534 15.52 -6.00 24.47
CA ARG A 534 16.11 -4.67 24.36
C ARG A 534 16.04 -4.14 22.92
N HIS A 535 16.37 -4.96 21.93
CA HIS A 535 16.30 -4.56 20.53
C HIS A 535 14.87 -4.56 19.97
N ALA A 536 13.99 -5.44 20.46
CA ALA A 536 12.59 -5.49 20.05
C ALA A 536 11.79 -4.23 20.43
N LYS A 537 12.27 -3.49 21.43
CA LYS A 537 11.58 -2.33 22.00
C LYS A 537 12.55 -1.20 22.34
N VAL A 538 13.10 -0.58 21.30
CA VAL A 538 13.88 0.65 21.41
C VAL A 538 13.00 1.90 21.43
N GLU A 539 13.44 2.95 22.13
CA GLU A 539 12.74 4.24 22.20
C GLU A 539 13.02 5.09 20.95
N HIS A 540 14.24 5.03 20.42
CA HIS A 540 14.66 5.74 19.22
C HIS A 540 15.52 4.86 18.31
N LEU A 541 15.43 5.09 16.99
CA LEU A 541 16.27 4.35 16.01
C LEU A 541 17.78 4.48 16.26
N LYS A 542 18.23 5.62 16.78
CA LYS A 542 19.64 5.85 17.13
C LYS A 542 20.15 4.86 18.18
N ASP A 543 19.28 4.31 19.02
CA ASP A 543 19.64 3.39 20.11
C ASP A 543 20.08 2.02 19.57
N LEU A 544 19.83 1.76 18.28
CA LEU A 544 20.29 0.56 17.57
C LEU A 544 21.71 0.71 16.99
N GLU A 545 22.27 1.92 16.99
CA GLU A 545 23.62 2.21 16.47
C GLU A 545 23.84 1.61 15.07
N LEU A 546 22.92 1.90 14.13
CA LEU A 546 22.84 1.21 12.83
C LEU A 546 24.13 1.30 12.01
N ASP A 547 24.87 2.40 12.10
CA ASP A 547 26.13 2.64 11.40
C ASP A 547 27.40 2.25 12.16
N ASP A 548 27.28 1.59 13.32
CA ASP A 548 28.45 1.00 13.99
C ASP A 548 29.09 -0.08 13.10
N SER A 549 30.26 0.28 12.56
CA SER A 549 31.04 -0.49 11.59
C SER A 549 31.48 -1.86 12.08
N TYR A 550 31.55 -2.11 13.39
CA TYR A 550 31.93 -3.43 13.92
C TYR A 550 30.79 -4.45 13.86
N LYS A 551 29.54 -3.97 13.79
CA LYS A 551 28.31 -4.80 13.83
C LYS A 551 27.27 -4.32 12.82
N ILE A 552 27.70 -3.93 11.62
CA ILE A 552 26.83 -3.27 10.64
C ILE A 552 25.63 -4.15 10.23
N GLY A 553 25.86 -5.42 9.87
CA GLY A 553 24.81 -6.37 9.50
C GLY A 553 24.30 -7.23 10.65
N TYR A 554 24.36 -6.74 11.90
CA TYR A 554 23.89 -7.52 13.05
C TYR A 554 22.36 -7.66 13.04
N VAL A 555 21.86 -8.90 13.11
CA VAL A 555 20.44 -9.20 12.90
C VAL A 555 19.48 -8.42 13.80
N TYR A 556 19.85 -8.15 15.05
CA TYR A 556 19.00 -7.40 15.97
C TYR A 556 18.90 -5.91 15.68
N LYS A 557 19.84 -5.33 14.93
CA LYS A 557 19.73 -3.94 14.45
C LYS A 557 18.62 -3.85 13.39
N THR A 558 18.67 -4.73 12.39
CA THR A 558 17.63 -4.87 11.36
C THR A 558 16.27 -5.18 11.98
N PHE A 559 16.19 -6.21 12.82
CA PHE A 559 14.98 -6.62 13.52
C PHE A 559 14.36 -5.48 14.34
N GLY A 560 15.17 -4.83 15.18
CA GLY A 560 14.73 -3.73 16.03
C GLY A 560 14.25 -2.52 15.22
N SER A 561 14.93 -2.19 14.12
CA SER A 561 14.54 -1.07 13.24
C SER A 561 13.16 -1.31 12.59
N GLY A 562 12.90 -2.53 12.10
CA GLY A 562 11.61 -2.89 11.50
C GLY A 562 10.46 -2.84 12.51
N LEU A 563 10.65 -3.40 13.71
CA LEU A 563 9.66 -3.34 14.78
C LEU A 563 9.39 -1.90 15.23
N HIS A 564 10.44 -1.08 15.36
CA HIS A 564 10.29 0.32 15.75
C HIS A 564 9.51 1.13 14.70
N LEU A 565 9.82 0.97 13.39
CA LEU A 565 9.07 1.62 12.32
C LEU A 565 7.60 1.18 12.28
N LEU A 566 7.32 -0.11 12.48
CA LEU A 566 5.95 -0.62 12.55
C LEU A 566 5.15 0.04 13.68
N ARG A 567 5.76 0.21 14.86
CA ARG A 567 5.15 0.92 16.00
C ARG A 567 4.89 2.39 15.67
N LEU A 568 5.85 3.09 15.05
CA LEU A 568 5.66 4.47 14.62
C LEU A 568 4.52 4.61 13.61
N ALA A 569 4.43 3.68 12.65
CA ALA A 569 3.31 3.62 11.72
C ALA A 569 1.98 3.45 12.47
N MET A 570 1.86 2.47 13.37
CA MET A 570 0.65 2.26 14.18
C MET A 570 0.22 3.51 14.98
N ARG A 571 1.18 4.22 15.58
CA ARG A 571 0.89 5.48 16.28
C ARG A 571 0.39 6.56 15.32
N SER A 572 1.06 6.75 14.19
CA SER A 572 0.71 7.80 13.22
C SER A 572 -0.65 7.60 12.56
N THR A 573 -1.06 6.35 12.36
CA THR A 573 -2.32 5.98 11.69
C THR A 573 -3.51 5.88 12.66
N SER A 574 -3.25 5.73 13.97
CA SER A 574 -4.30 5.66 15.00
C SER A 574 -5.20 6.91 15.10
N THR A 575 -4.73 8.05 14.58
CA THR A 575 -5.46 9.33 14.56
C THR A 575 -6.59 9.40 13.51
N GLY A 576 -6.76 8.36 12.67
CA GLY A 576 -7.99 8.11 11.92
C GLY A 576 -8.18 8.85 10.59
N THR A 577 -7.18 9.57 10.07
CA THR A 577 -7.28 10.20 8.73
C THR A 577 -6.65 9.32 7.65
N LEU A 578 -7.32 9.15 6.50
CA LEU A 578 -6.77 8.39 5.36
C LEU A 578 -5.43 8.98 4.87
N THR A 579 -5.29 10.30 4.99
CA THR A 579 -4.07 11.06 4.67
C THR A 579 -2.88 10.64 5.52
N SER A 580 -3.07 10.23 6.79
CA SER A 580 -1.94 9.81 7.63
C SER A 580 -1.37 8.44 7.24
N ARG A 581 -2.18 7.52 6.70
CA ARG A 581 -1.70 6.21 6.21
C ARG A 581 -0.84 6.33 4.96
N ALA A 582 -1.34 7.04 3.94
CA ALA A 582 -0.60 7.27 2.68
C ALA A 582 0.69 8.10 2.88
N ALA A 583 0.75 8.90 3.95
CA ALA A 583 1.91 9.71 4.27
C ALA A 583 2.96 9.01 5.14
N ALA A 584 2.69 7.80 5.67
CA ALA A 584 3.56 7.17 6.68
C ALA A 584 4.79 6.48 6.09
N PHE A 585 4.66 5.72 4.99
CA PHE A 585 5.74 4.85 4.49
C PHE A 585 7.01 5.62 4.12
N LYS A 586 6.88 6.67 3.30
CA LYS A 586 8.02 7.40 2.73
C LYS A 586 8.89 8.07 3.80
N PRO A 587 8.33 8.87 4.74
CA PRO A 587 9.15 9.48 5.79
C PRO A 587 9.82 8.45 6.68
N LEU A 588 9.10 7.38 7.09
CA LEU A 588 9.64 6.35 7.97
C LEU A 588 10.86 5.63 7.34
N ILE A 589 10.72 5.17 6.10
CA ILE A 589 11.83 4.54 5.38
C ILE A 589 12.97 5.54 5.15
N THR A 590 12.65 6.78 4.75
CA THR A 590 13.67 7.83 4.56
C THR A 590 14.47 8.07 5.85
N ASP A 591 13.79 8.20 6.98
CA ASP A 591 14.43 8.45 8.27
C ASP A 591 15.33 7.30 8.70
N LEU A 592 14.90 6.05 8.43
CA LEU A 592 15.71 4.86 8.68
C LEU A 592 16.98 4.84 7.82
N ILE A 593 16.86 4.98 6.49
CA ILE A 593 18.02 4.84 5.60
C ILE A 593 19.03 5.97 5.79
N MET A 594 18.58 7.15 6.22
CA MET A 594 19.47 8.29 6.46
C MET A 594 20.39 8.09 7.68
N LEU A 595 20.14 7.07 8.52
CA LEU A 595 21.06 6.63 9.56
C LEU A 595 22.26 5.84 9.01
N GLY A 596 22.20 5.41 7.75
CA GLY A 596 23.27 4.61 7.13
C GLY A 596 23.33 3.19 7.68
N GLY A 597 24.53 2.62 7.75
CA GLY A 597 24.73 1.24 8.16
C GLY A 597 24.31 0.24 7.08
N ASP A 598 23.66 -0.85 7.48
CA ASP A 598 23.11 -1.86 6.56
C ASP A 598 21.71 -1.45 6.05
N ALA A 599 21.68 -0.30 5.38
CA ALA A 599 20.46 0.47 5.16
C ALA A 599 19.46 -0.22 4.22
N ASP A 600 19.92 -0.94 3.20
CA ASP A 600 19.11 -1.76 2.29
C ASP A 600 18.40 -2.88 3.04
N THR A 601 19.12 -3.70 3.81
CA THR A 601 18.52 -4.79 4.59
C THR A 601 17.58 -4.28 5.69
N ASN A 602 17.99 -3.23 6.40
CA ASN A 602 17.15 -2.57 7.43
C ASN A 602 15.83 -2.09 6.82
N ALA A 603 15.89 -1.40 5.68
CA ALA A 603 14.72 -0.88 5.01
C ALA A 603 13.91 -1.96 4.29
N CYS A 604 14.52 -3.02 3.79
CA CYS A 604 13.84 -4.17 3.19
C CYS A 604 12.93 -4.86 4.21
N PHE A 605 13.48 -5.20 5.38
CA PHE A 605 12.70 -5.82 6.45
C PHE A 605 11.62 -4.88 7.00
N ALA A 606 11.95 -3.61 7.26
CA ALA A 606 10.96 -2.62 7.69
C ALA A 606 9.88 -2.38 6.63
N GLY A 607 10.27 -2.35 5.36
CA GLY A 607 9.40 -2.16 4.21
C GLY A 607 8.39 -3.29 4.04
N ALA A 608 8.79 -4.54 4.31
CA ALA A 608 7.87 -5.69 4.36
C ALA A 608 6.77 -5.48 5.42
N LEU A 609 7.16 -5.15 6.65
CA LEU A 609 6.22 -4.95 7.77
C LEU A 609 5.30 -3.74 7.54
N LEU A 610 5.87 -2.61 7.10
CA LEU A 610 5.09 -1.41 6.79
C LEU A 610 4.16 -1.65 5.60
N GLY A 611 4.62 -2.35 4.57
CA GLY A 611 3.82 -2.73 3.42
C GLY A 611 2.65 -3.63 3.79
N ALA A 612 2.88 -4.64 4.64
CA ALA A 612 1.83 -5.52 5.15
C ALA A 612 0.80 -4.76 6.01
N TYR A 613 1.22 -3.73 6.76
CA TYR A 613 0.35 -2.95 7.64
C TYR A 613 -0.41 -1.81 6.96
N LEU A 614 0.26 -1.10 6.05
CA LEU A 614 -0.27 0.07 5.35
C LEU A 614 -1.02 -0.32 4.08
N GLY A 615 -0.63 -1.42 3.43
CA GLY A 615 -1.17 -1.84 2.15
C GLY A 615 -0.51 -1.17 0.94
N TYR A 616 -0.56 -1.84 -0.21
CA TYR A 616 0.05 -1.40 -1.46
C TYR A 616 -0.42 -0.02 -1.91
N VAL A 617 -1.73 0.28 -1.78
CA VAL A 617 -2.30 1.58 -2.20
C VAL A 617 -1.69 2.77 -1.46
N ASN A 618 -1.15 2.55 -0.25
CA ASN A 618 -0.51 3.58 0.56
C ASN A 618 1.00 3.68 0.35
N LEU A 619 1.59 2.86 -0.53
CA LEU A 619 3.00 2.95 -0.87
C LEU A 619 3.27 4.09 -1.87
N PRO A 620 4.43 4.78 -1.77
CA PRO A 620 4.70 5.98 -2.55
C PRO A 620 4.73 5.69 -4.06
N VAL A 621 3.79 6.26 -4.80
CA VAL A 621 3.66 6.13 -6.28
C VAL A 621 5.01 6.32 -6.97
N ASN A 622 5.68 7.43 -6.66
CA ASN A 622 6.93 7.83 -7.32
C ASN A 622 8.11 6.90 -7.02
N TRP A 623 7.96 6.00 -6.05
CA TRP A 623 8.89 4.90 -5.81
C TRP A 623 8.41 3.61 -6.49
N ARG A 624 7.12 3.25 -6.36
CA ARG A 624 6.51 2.09 -7.02
C ARG A 624 6.77 2.07 -8.53
N GLU A 625 6.46 3.17 -9.21
CA GLU A 625 6.66 3.32 -10.65
C GLU A 625 8.14 3.32 -11.07
N GLY A 626 9.04 3.61 -10.14
CA GLY A 626 10.47 3.71 -10.41
C GLY A 626 11.24 2.42 -10.14
N LEU A 627 10.59 1.38 -9.60
CA LEU A 627 11.22 0.06 -9.46
C LEU A 627 11.49 -0.54 -10.84
N ARG A 628 12.76 -0.85 -11.10
CA ARG A 628 13.23 -1.27 -12.43
C ARG A 628 12.52 -2.53 -12.94
N HIS A 629 12.25 -3.47 -12.05
CA HIS A 629 11.54 -4.72 -12.36
C HIS A 629 10.18 -4.81 -11.64
N GLY A 630 9.57 -3.66 -11.32
CA GLY A 630 8.32 -3.59 -10.55
C GLY A 630 7.15 -4.35 -11.18
N ALA A 631 7.03 -4.34 -12.51
CA ALA A 631 5.98 -5.08 -13.23
C ALA A 631 6.13 -6.61 -13.07
N TRP A 632 7.37 -7.12 -13.08
CA TRP A 632 7.65 -8.54 -12.88
C TRP A 632 7.33 -8.94 -11.44
N LEU A 633 7.77 -8.14 -10.46
CA LEU A 633 7.48 -8.35 -9.05
C LEU A 633 5.97 -8.39 -8.77
N MET A 634 5.24 -7.43 -9.35
CA MET A 634 3.79 -7.38 -9.28
C MET A 634 3.15 -8.64 -9.88
N GLY A 635 3.65 -9.13 -11.01
CA GLY A 635 3.18 -10.38 -11.61
C GLY A 635 3.28 -11.59 -10.67
N LYS A 636 4.38 -11.72 -9.92
CA LYS A 636 4.55 -12.79 -8.93
C LYS A 636 3.71 -12.60 -7.67
N ALA A 637 3.56 -11.35 -7.21
CA ALA A 637 2.66 -11.03 -6.10
C ALA A 637 1.19 -11.36 -6.45
N GLU A 638 0.74 -10.98 -7.65
CA GLU A 638 -0.59 -11.33 -8.16
C GLU A 638 -0.78 -12.84 -8.35
N GLY A 639 0.27 -13.54 -8.79
CA GLY A 639 0.29 -15.00 -8.87
C GLY A 639 0.02 -15.63 -7.50
N LEU A 640 0.73 -15.18 -6.46
CA LEU A 640 0.48 -15.60 -5.08
C LEU A 640 -0.97 -15.29 -4.65
N CYS A 641 -1.45 -14.07 -4.90
CA CYS A 641 -2.81 -13.67 -4.55
C CYS A 641 -3.89 -14.55 -5.20
N ARG A 642 -3.72 -14.96 -6.46
CA ARG A 642 -4.66 -15.88 -7.14
C ARG A 642 -4.63 -17.27 -6.51
N MET A 643 -3.44 -17.78 -6.17
CA MET A 643 -3.30 -19.09 -5.53
C MET A 643 -3.89 -19.14 -4.13
N LEU A 644 -3.76 -18.05 -3.37
CA LEU A 644 -4.39 -17.89 -2.05
C LEU A 644 -5.90 -17.62 -2.15
N GLY A 645 -6.45 -17.47 -3.37
CA GLY A 645 -7.86 -17.20 -3.61
C GLY A 645 -8.29 -15.78 -3.23
N VAL A 646 -7.35 -14.85 -3.06
CA VAL A 646 -7.62 -13.44 -2.72
C VAL A 646 -7.70 -12.52 -3.95
N ALA A 647 -7.29 -13.00 -5.12
CA ALA A 647 -7.50 -12.35 -6.41
C ALA A 647 -8.28 -13.27 -7.37
N ASP A 648 -8.94 -12.68 -8.37
CA ASP A 648 -9.66 -13.42 -9.41
C ASP A 648 -8.69 -14.01 -10.45
N GLY A 649 -9.08 -15.15 -11.03
CA GLY A 649 -8.34 -15.86 -12.07
C GLY A 649 -7.53 -17.04 -11.54
N GLU A 650 -7.11 -17.92 -12.45
CA GLU A 650 -6.25 -19.06 -12.12
C GLU A 650 -4.78 -18.70 -12.32
N TYR A 651 -3.94 -19.18 -11.40
CA TYR A 651 -2.49 -19.17 -11.54
C TYR A 651 -1.95 -20.51 -11.09
N VAL A 652 -1.20 -21.17 -11.97
CA VAL A 652 -0.54 -22.45 -11.70
C VAL A 652 0.95 -22.18 -11.74
N GLY A 653 1.58 -22.09 -10.57
CA GLY A 653 2.96 -21.67 -10.47
C GLY A 653 3.91 -22.67 -11.12
N SER A 654 3.61 -23.98 -11.05
CA SER A 654 4.37 -25.01 -11.79
C SER A 654 4.36 -24.83 -13.31
N ALA A 655 3.36 -24.14 -13.87
CA ALA A 655 3.27 -23.82 -15.30
C ALA A 655 3.94 -22.48 -15.68
N ASP A 656 4.19 -21.61 -14.70
CA ASP A 656 4.98 -20.39 -14.88
C ASP A 656 6.46 -20.75 -14.95
N LYS A 657 7.01 -20.67 -16.18
CA LYS A 657 8.40 -21.04 -16.48
C LYS A 657 9.41 -20.30 -15.61
N GLU A 658 9.13 -19.06 -15.21
CA GLU A 658 10.07 -18.25 -14.43
C GLU A 658 10.15 -18.71 -12.96
N THR A 659 9.22 -19.54 -12.49
CA THR A 659 9.30 -20.17 -11.16
C THR A 659 10.24 -21.37 -11.11
N ALA A 660 10.56 -21.96 -12.27
CA ALA A 660 11.47 -23.09 -12.35
C ALA A 660 12.89 -22.70 -11.88
N ARG A 661 13.69 -23.70 -11.50
CA ARG A 661 15.06 -23.48 -10.99
C ARG A 661 15.99 -22.78 -11.98
N ASP A 662 15.75 -22.94 -13.28
CA ASP A 662 16.52 -22.29 -14.35
C ASP A 662 15.97 -20.89 -14.70
N GLY A 663 14.94 -20.40 -14.01
CA GLY A 663 14.31 -19.11 -14.27
C GLY A 663 13.62 -19.04 -15.64
N GLY A 664 13.22 -20.17 -16.22
CA GLY A 664 12.49 -20.22 -17.50
C GLY A 664 13.38 -20.16 -18.74
N ARG A 665 14.68 -20.39 -18.58
CA ARG A 665 15.69 -20.31 -19.65
C ARG A 665 15.77 -21.54 -20.54
N GLY A 666 15.20 -22.67 -20.11
CA GLY A 666 15.35 -23.95 -20.80
C GLY A 666 16.71 -24.60 -20.59
N GLY A 667 17.44 -24.19 -19.54
CA GLY A 667 18.79 -24.65 -19.22
C GLY A 667 19.54 -23.71 -18.28
N MET A 668 20.49 -24.26 -17.53
CA MET A 668 21.35 -23.48 -16.63
C MET A 668 22.41 -22.70 -17.43
N PRO A 669 22.72 -21.45 -17.06
CA PRO A 669 23.82 -20.71 -17.68
C PRO A 669 25.19 -21.36 -17.44
N SER A 670 26.14 -21.06 -18.33
CA SER A 670 27.54 -21.46 -18.22
C SER A 670 28.39 -20.37 -17.56
N GLU A 671 29.61 -20.72 -17.12
CA GLU A 671 30.58 -19.72 -16.61
C GLU A 671 30.91 -18.66 -17.68
N ALA A 672 30.98 -19.06 -18.96
CA ALA A 672 31.20 -18.13 -20.07
C ALA A 672 30.05 -17.12 -20.24
N ASP A 673 28.81 -17.49 -19.89
CA ASP A 673 27.69 -16.53 -19.85
C ASP A 673 27.91 -15.47 -18.77
N MET A 674 28.43 -15.87 -17.62
CA MET A 674 28.73 -14.96 -16.51
C MET A 674 29.89 -14.01 -16.82
N GLU A 675 30.97 -14.52 -17.40
CA GLU A 675 32.09 -13.69 -17.85
C GLU A 675 31.63 -12.59 -18.82
N ARG A 676 30.74 -12.95 -19.75
CA ARG A 676 30.13 -11.97 -20.68
C ARG A 676 29.32 -10.90 -19.96
N LYS A 677 28.47 -11.27 -19.00
CA LYS A 677 27.68 -10.30 -18.22
C LYS A 677 28.56 -9.34 -17.42
N VAL A 678 29.59 -9.88 -16.77
CA VAL A 678 30.55 -9.07 -16.00
C VAL A 678 31.30 -8.10 -16.92
N MET A 679 31.73 -8.55 -18.10
CA MET A 679 32.37 -7.69 -19.10
C MET A 679 31.45 -6.55 -19.57
N VAL A 680 30.17 -6.83 -19.81
CA VAL A 680 29.17 -5.80 -20.20
C VAL A 680 28.98 -4.78 -19.07
N LEU A 681 28.88 -5.24 -17.82
CA LEU A 681 28.77 -4.34 -16.66
C LEU A 681 30.01 -3.45 -16.53
N GLN A 682 31.21 -4.02 -16.63
CA GLN A 682 32.47 -3.28 -16.55
C GLN A 682 32.59 -2.22 -17.65
N ALA A 683 32.22 -2.57 -18.89
CA ALA A 683 32.21 -1.63 -20.00
C ALA A 683 31.25 -0.46 -19.73
N TRP A 684 30.03 -0.76 -19.27
CA TRP A 684 29.06 0.28 -18.91
C TRP A 684 29.55 1.18 -17.77
N MET A 685 30.13 0.62 -16.71
CA MET A 685 30.69 1.40 -15.60
C MET A 685 31.81 2.34 -16.08
N ALA A 686 32.68 1.87 -16.98
CA ALA A 686 33.74 2.68 -17.57
C ALA A 686 33.17 3.84 -18.40
N GLU A 687 32.11 3.63 -19.17
CA GLU A 687 31.41 4.69 -19.89
C GLU A 687 30.82 5.75 -18.94
N GLN A 688 30.19 5.32 -17.85
CA GLN A 688 29.63 6.24 -16.85
C GLN A 688 30.71 7.10 -16.17
N GLU A 689 31.88 6.51 -15.91
CA GLU A 689 33.03 7.24 -15.36
C GLU A 689 33.62 8.24 -16.37
N GLN A 690 33.67 7.90 -17.65
CA GLN A 690 34.10 8.85 -18.69
C GLN A 690 33.11 10.02 -18.83
N GLU A 691 31.81 9.73 -18.81
CA GLU A 691 30.77 10.77 -18.88
C GLU A 691 30.81 11.68 -17.63
N ALA A 692 31.08 11.11 -16.46
CA ALA A 692 31.33 11.85 -15.22
C ALA A 692 32.44 12.88 -15.37
N LYS A 693 33.62 12.42 -15.82
CA LYS A 693 34.81 13.26 -16.01
C LYS A 693 34.54 14.39 -17.00
N ARG A 694 33.82 14.09 -18.10
CA ARG A 694 33.39 15.10 -19.08
C ARG A 694 32.44 16.14 -18.49
N ARG A 695 31.48 15.75 -17.65
CA ARG A 695 30.56 16.68 -16.98
C ARG A 695 31.27 17.55 -15.95
N ALA A 696 32.20 16.98 -15.18
CA ALA A 696 33.00 17.72 -14.19
C ALA A 696 33.89 18.79 -14.87
N SER A 697 34.61 18.41 -15.93
CA SER A 697 35.42 19.34 -16.73
C SER A 697 34.58 20.49 -17.31
N LYS A 698 33.40 20.21 -17.88
CA LYS A 698 32.48 21.26 -18.37
C LYS A 698 31.96 22.19 -17.26
N ALA A 699 31.83 21.70 -16.02
CA ALA A 699 31.41 22.50 -14.88
C ALA A 699 32.54 23.41 -14.37
N GLU A 700 33.80 22.94 -14.40
CA GLU A 700 35.00 23.73 -14.11
C GLU A 700 35.21 24.83 -15.16
N ASP A 701 35.05 24.53 -16.45
CA ASP A 701 35.12 25.52 -17.52
C ASP A 701 34.06 26.63 -17.32
N LYS A 702 32.82 26.25 -16.96
CA LYS A 702 31.76 27.23 -16.64
C LYS A 702 32.05 28.07 -15.40
N LYS A 703 32.78 27.55 -14.40
CA LYS A 703 33.25 28.33 -13.24
C LYS A 703 34.37 29.29 -13.62
N TRP A 704 35.27 28.88 -14.51
CA TRP A 704 36.35 29.72 -15.05
C TRP A 704 35.80 30.91 -15.84
N PHE A 705 34.78 30.69 -16.68
CA PHE A 705 34.11 31.78 -17.43
C PHE A 705 33.35 32.77 -16.53
N LYS A 706 32.99 32.42 -15.29
CA LYS A 706 32.36 33.34 -14.33
C LYS A 706 33.34 34.25 -13.59
N TRP A 707 34.64 33.99 -13.63
CA TRP A 707 35.68 34.82 -12.99
C TRP A 707 36.21 35.95 -13.90
N LYS A 708 35.75 36.03 -15.16
CA LYS A 708 36.21 37.01 -16.15
C LYS A 708 35.20 38.12 -16.49
N ASN A 709 34.10 38.26 -15.76
CA ASN A 709 33.13 39.36 -15.94
C ASN A 709 32.98 40.19 -14.67
#